data_AF-A0A6B1EAQ3-F1
#
_entry.id   AF-A0A6B1EAQ3-F1
#
_cell.length_a   1.000
_cell.length_b   1.000
_cell.length_c   1.000
_cell.angle_alpha   90.00
_cell.angle_beta   90.00
_cell.angle_gamma   90.00
#
_symmetry.space_group_name_H-M   'P 1'
#
loop_
_entity.id
_entity.type
_entity.pdbx_description
1 polymer ?
#
loop_
_entity_poly.entity_id
_entity_poly.type
_entity_poly.pdbx_seq_one_letter_code
_entity_poly.pdbx_strand_id
1 'polypeptide(L)'
;MTIADTYRLSSRYADDSGTVFMTGLQALARLPIEQLRADRLAGLTTAAFVSGYPGSPVGGYDGDLSRAIEQAPDLPIVLAPALNEEQAVTAVMGSQLAMLRPDSRYDGVVGVFYGKAPGVDRAGDALRHAVFAGADPRGGAVVIAGDDPAAKSSTIPSSSAGTLADKHIPVLYPGTPREALDLGRHAVYLSRATGLWTSLKIVADVADGSGTVHLDPRRVDPFIPTIDGEPYRHTPDGRLLTPETVDAEREIYEVRHPLAIEYAALNHLNHATVDPSDAWIGIVASGITYRELREALRRLGLGDDAEISAAGIRLMCMHMPIPFSPQRARNFARGLEEIFVVEEKQPNIESLMKDALYNQLRRPRVTGKFDEHDVMLLPGHGGLTADDLLDPLRRRLSERIGERLAPEQPRRELIPLGTDVARTPYFCSGCPHNRSTRVPEGAAVGAGIGCHTMTLLMDSDGFGDIVGLTCMGQEGAQWIGMAPFVETPHIFQNIGDGTYFHSGQLAIQGAIAAGLDVTYKLLWNRTVAMTGGQDPQGMLGVAEVCRVLLAQGVARVLVTTTDLARYRTADLPEGVDVWPRDRLMEAQELLAGVSGVTVLIHDQQCAAEARRGRKRGTVAVPRQRVFINERICEGCGDCASISNCLSVQPVETPFGRKTRIDQTTCNLDFSCLEGDCPSFMTVTAPGRLRSWLHRTGGRDRRQRRASRTPAHAAPEDLHDPVPVVPTDDLSVRIIGIGGTGVVTVSQVIGTAAMFDGYEVRGLDQIGLSQKAGPVVSDLRLYRGAEAASNRLGEGQADVLLAFDQLGAASPSGMSRTDPKRTVVVGSTSQTPTGAVVAHPERAMPEPAELEAVIAASTRADCRHWADAQAITEALLGNSVTANVFVVGMAVQAGALPLSPWSVEQAIELNGVATRSNIEAFRWGRAMVARPDAVHATAATGQARRVRRPELDEQLAARARDVARAAGFDGTAAGGPTADDDGYRGAVDLELMASELCAFQSPRLAHDHLDFVEAVASADAEKGDGSGRLARAAARGYFKLLAYKDEYEVARLMLDAGATAEARQQASTTSGKLAWKLHPPILRALGMKSKISVPVSWTPAIRLLASMRRLRGTPLDVFGYAAVRRAERSLPGEYRAAVTADLATLDPGCYEAALRRAALPEVVRGYEHIKMAGIQQMRSELKRT
;
A
#
# COMPACT_ATOMS: atom_id res chain seq x y z
N MET A 1 -11.43 36.13 -13.49
CA MET A 1 -11.26 35.18 -12.37
C MET A 1 -10.69 33.92 -12.95
N THR A 2 -9.56 33.45 -12.42
CA THR A 2 -8.96 32.18 -12.82
C THR A 2 -9.76 31.02 -12.20
N ILE A 3 -9.60 29.80 -12.72
CA ILE A 3 -10.21 28.59 -12.10
C ILE A 3 -9.77 28.47 -10.63
N ALA A 4 -8.51 28.78 -10.34
CA ALA A 4 -7.96 28.75 -8.98
C ALA A 4 -8.65 29.71 -7.99
N ASP A 5 -9.15 30.88 -8.45
CA ASP A 5 -9.83 31.84 -7.56
C ASP A 5 -11.19 31.32 -7.06
N THR A 6 -11.85 30.50 -7.88
CA THR A 6 -13.26 30.09 -7.69
C THR A 6 -13.40 28.63 -7.24
N TYR A 7 -12.46 27.76 -7.63
CA TYR A 7 -12.52 26.34 -7.34
C TYR A 7 -12.39 26.02 -5.85
N ARG A 8 -13.29 25.18 -5.36
CA ARG A 8 -13.26 24.52 -4.04
C ARG A 8 -13.39 23.00 -4.22
N LEU A 9 -12.94 22.20 -3.26
CA LEU A 9 -13.13 20.75 -3.33
C LEU A 9 -14.61 20.33 -3.39
N SER A 10 -15.52 21.12 -2.79
CA SER A 10 -16.97 20.92 -2.84
C SER A 10 -17.56 21.13 -4.23
N SER A 11 -16.91 21.92 -5.11
CA SER A 11 -17.36 22.19 -6.49
C SER A 11 -17.60 20.91 -7.29
N ARG A 12 -16.86 19.83 -6.97
CA ARG A 12 -17.04 18.50 -7.55
C ARG A 12 -18.46 17.95 -7.44
N TYR A 13 -19.23 18.39 -6.45
CA TYR A 13 -20.60 17.94 -6.21
C TYR A 13 -21.59 19.10 -6.17
N ALA A 14 -21.17 20.27 -5.70
CA ALA A 14 -22.03 21.44 -5.58
C ALA A 14 -22.32 22.11 -6.93
N ASP A 15 -21.32 22.23 -7.80
CA ASP A 15 -21.46 23.03 -9.02
C ASP A 15 -22.11 22.22 -10.15
N ASP A 16 -22.87 22.91 -10.99
CA ASP A 16 -23.53 22.37 -12.19
C ASP A 16 -22.73 22.60 -13.47
N SER A 17 -21.69 23.43 -13.43
CA SER A 17 -20.91 23.77 -14.62
C SER A 17 -19.46 24.05 -14.27
N GLY A 18 -18.59 24.00 -15.29
CA GLY A 18 -17.17 24.27 -15.14
C GLY A 18 -16.32 23.02 -15.17
N THR A 19 -15.04 23.17 -14.81
CA THR A 19 -14.03 22.13 -14.91
C THR A 19 -13.60 21.71 -13.51
N VAL A 20 -13.63 20.40 -13.24
CA VAL A 20 -13.26 19.84 -11.94
C VAL A 20 -12.32 18.65 -12.12
N PHE A 21 -11.41 18.47 -11.16
CA PHE A 21 -10.53 17.30 -11.11
C PHE A 21 -11.10 16.27 -10.13
N MET A 22 -11.40 15.06 -10.60
CA MET A 22 -12.02 14.00 -9.78
C MET A 22 -11.50 12.60 -10.13
N THR A 23 -11.65 11.67 -9.19
CA THR A 23 -11.42 10.23 -9.43
C THR A 23 -12.64 9.56 -10.05
N GLY A 24 -12.49 8.34 -10.58
CA GLY A 24 -13.61 7.56 -11.10
C GLY A 24 -14.68 7.27 -10.04
N LEU A 25 -14.28 6.92 -8.81
CA LEU A 25 -15.24 6.75 -7.71
C LEU A 25 -16.00 8.05 -7.37
N GLN A 26 -15.33 9.20 -7.43
CA GLN A 26 -15.99 10.50 -7.25
C GLN A 26 -16.96 10.82 -8.40
N ALA A 27 -16.63 10.45 -9.64
CA ALA A 27 -17.53 10.57 -10.77
C ALA A 27 -18.78 9.69 -10.61
N LEU A 28 -18.61 8.44 -10.17
CA LEU A 28 -19.72 7.54 -9.84
C LEU A 28 -20.56 8.09 -8.67
N ALA A 29 -19.94 8.66 -7.64
CA ALA A 29 -20.63 9.27 -6.51
C ALA A 29 -21.45 10.50 -6.94
N ARG A 30 -21.01 11.21 -7.98
CA ARG A 30 -21.74 12.30 -8.59
C ARG A 30 -22.93 11.83 -9.45
N LEU A 31 -22.92 10.60 -9.98
CA LEU A 31 -23.96 10.13 -10.92
C LEU A 31 -25.41 10.33 -10.41
N PRO A 32 -25.79 9.94 -9.18
CA PRO A 32 -27.14 10.19 -8.68
C PRO A 32 -27.47 11.70 -8.59
N ILE A 33 -26.49 12.52 -8.19
CA ILE A 33 -26.67 13.98 -8.09
C ILE A 33 -26.94 14.57 -9.47
N GLU A 34 -26.13 14.21 -10.47
CA GLU A 34 -26.26 14.68 -11.84
C GLU A 34 -27.60 14.28 -12.45
N GLN A 35 -28.04 13.04 -12.21
CA GLN A 35 -29.31 12.53 -12.72
C GLN A 35 -30.51 13.26 -12.10
N LEU A 36 -30.53 13.45 -10.77
CA LEU A 36 -31.64 14.14 -10.11
C LEU A 36 -31.71 15.64 -10.51
N ARG A 37 -30.57 16.27 -10.79
CA ARG A 37 -30.53 17.64 -11.34
C ARG A 37 -31.08 17.69 -12.76
N ALA A 38 -30.71 16.75 -13.61
CA ALA A 38 -31.28 16.63 -14.95
C ALA A 38 -32.80 16.39 -14.91
N ASP A 39 -33.27 15.52 -14.02
CA ASP A 39 -34.70 15.23 -13.83
C ASP A 39 -35.48 16.47 -13.39
N ARG A 40 -34.94 17.28 -12.47
CA ARG A 40 -35.54 18.55 -12.07
C ARG A 40 -35.65 19.55 -13.21
N LEU A 41 -34.62 19.63 -14.05
CA LEU A 41 -34.65 20.46 -15.26
C LEU A 41 -35.72 19.98 -16.25
N ALA A 42 -36.02 18.68 -16.25
CA ALA A 42 -37.12 18.07 -17.01
C ALA A 42 -38.49 18.14 -16.30
N GLY A 43 -38.58 18.76 -15.12
CA GLY A 43 -39.83 18.92 -14.36
C GLY A 43 -40.27 17.69 -13.56
N LEU A 44 -39.38 16.71 -13.34
CA LEU A 44 -39.65 15.52 -12.54
C LEU A 44 -39.19 15.70 -11.09
N THR A 45 -39.94 15.10 -10.16
CA THR A 45 -39.59 15.02 -8.74
C THR A 45 -39.13 13.59 -8.41
N THR A 46 -37.89 13.28 -8.75
CA THR A 46 -37.30 11.94 -8.55
C THR A 46 -36.43 11.87 -7.28
N ALA A 47 -36.16 10.64 -6.83
CA ALA A 47 -35.21 10.33 -5.77
C ALA A 47 -34.21 9.26 -6.20
N ALA A 48 -33.16 9.03 -5.42
CA ALA A 48 -32.21 7.95 -5.66
C ALA A 48 -32.07 7.03 -4.44
N PHE A 49 -32.01 5.73 -4.68
CA PHE A 49 -31.74 4.71 -3.67
C PHE A 49 -30.50 3.91 -4.07
N VAL A 50 -29.50 3.89 -3.21
CA VAL A 50 -28.21 3.24 -3.46
C VAL A 50 -27.93 2.21 -2.37
N SER A 51 -27.66 0.97 -2.79
CA SER A 51 -27.29 -0.13 -1.89
C SER A 51 -26.20 -0.99 -2.51
N GLY A 52 -25.39 -1.63 -1.66
CA GLY A 52 -24.28 -2.46 -2.11
C GLY A 52 -23.44 -2.95 -0.94
N TYR A 53 -22.35 -3.65 -1.27
CA TYR A 53 -21.35 -4.07 -0.31
C TYR A 53 -19.94 -3.65 -0.75
N PRO A 54 -19.07 -3.12 0.13
CA PRO A 54 -17.76 -2.63 -0.25
C PRO A 54 -16.82 -3.72 -0.80
N GLY A 55 -16.26 -3.49 -1.99
CA GLY A 55 -15.20 -4.33 -2.55
C GLY A 55 -14.40 -3.63 -3.64
N SER A 56 -13.07 -3.70 -3.59
CA SER A 56 -12.18 -3.08 -4.59
C SER A 56 -12.43 -3.66 -6.00
N PRO A 57 -12.55 -2.82 -7.04
CA PRO A 57 -12.12 -1.43 -7.08
C PRO A 57 -13.19 -0.39 -6.66
N VAL A 58 -14.44 -0.78 -6.44
CA VAL A 58 -15.54 0.13 -6.05
C VAL A 58 -15.73 0.27 -4.54
N GLY A 59 -14.77 -0.21 -3.74
CA GLY A 59 -14.89 -0.31 -2.29
C GLY A 59 -15.03 1.02 -1.54
N GLY A 60 -14.57 2.13 -2.13
CA GLY A 60 -14.70 3.47 -1.55
C GLY A 60 -15.96 4.24 -1.96
N TYR A 61 -16.82 3.67 -2.81
CA TYR A 61 -17.95 4.35 -3.41
C TYR A 61 -18.96 4.87 -2.37
N ASP A 62 -19.26 4.08 -1.35
CA ASP A 62 -20.17 4.46 -0.26
C ASP A 62 -19.71 5.70 0.51
N GLY A 63 -18.42 5.76 0.84
CA GLY A 63 -17.80 6.89 1.51
C GLY A 63 -17.73 8.14 0.64
N ASP A 64 -17.49 8.00 -0.66
CA ASP A 64 -17.52 9.11 -1.61
C ASP A 64 -18.95 9.63 -1.81
N LEU A 65 -19.93 8.74 -1.97
CA LEU A 65 -21.35 9.10 -2.12
C LEU A 65 -21.90 9.76 -0.85
N SER A 66 -21.57 9.24 0.33
CA SER A 66 -21.98 9.86 1.60
C SER A 66 -21.50 11.32 1.70
N ARG A 67 -20.23 11.58 1.34
CA ARG A 67 -19.69 12.94 1.26
C ARG A 67 -20.36 13.77 0.17
N ALA A 68 -20.70 13.18 -0.97
CA ALA A 68 -21.40 13.86 -2.04
C ALA A 68 -22.82 14.30 -1.62
N ILE A 69 -23.55 13.44 -0.89
CA ILE A 69 -24.87 13.74 -0.32
C ILE A 69 -24.79 14.93 0.65
N GLU A 70 -23.77 14.98 1.52
CA GLU A 70 -23.55 16.12 2.42
C GLU A 70 -23.36 17.46 1.67
N GLN A 71 -22.84 17.43 0.44
CA GLN A 71 -22.62 18.61 -0.40
C GLN A 71 -23.81 18.95 -1.31
N ALA A 72 -24.83 18.08 -1.37
CA ALA A 72 -26.07 18.30 -2.13
C ALA A 72 -27.31 17.95 -1.28
N PRO A 73 -27.50 18.61 -0.11
CA PRO A 73 -28.52 18.24 0.87
C PRO A 73 -29.96 18.47 0.40
N ASP A 74 -30.15 19.21 -0.68
CA ASP A 74 -31.44 19.47 -1.31
C ASP A 74 -31.92 18.27 -2.15
N LEU A 75 -31.07 17.30 -2.48
CA LEU A 75 -31.41 16.15 -3.31
C LEU A 75 -31.82 14.93 -2.45
N PRO A 76 -32.97 14.28 -2.76
CA PRO A 76 -33.44 13.11 -2.01
C PRO A 76 -32.67 11.84 -2.41
N ILE A 77 -31.50 11.65 -1.82
CA ILE A 77 -30.65 10.47 -2.05
C ILE A 77 -30.57 9.65 -0.75
N VAL A 78 -30.92 8.37 -0.84
CA VAL A 78 -30.85 7.41 0.26
C VAL A 78 -29.73 6.41 -0.03
N LEU A 79 -28.68 6.45 0.80
CA LEU A 79 -27.62 5.45 0.82
C LEU A 79 -27.91 4.44 1.95
N ALA A 80 -28.13 3.19 1.58
CA ALA A 80 -28.40 2.09 2.51
C ALA A 80 -27.52 0.86 2.18
N PRO A 81 -26.25 0.84 2.61
CA PRO A 81 -25.38 -0.31 2.42
C PRO A 81 -25.99 -1.57 3.07
N ALA A 82 -25.83 -2.73 2.43
CA ALA A 82 -26.39 -3.99 2.91
C ALA A 82 -25.34 -4.87 3.61
N LEU A 83 -25.77 -5.98 4.22
CA LEU A 83 -24.83 -6.95 4.81
C LEU A 83 -24.04 -7.69 3.74
N ASN A 84 -24.69 -8.00 2.61
CA ASN A 84 -24.09 -8.67 1.45
C ASN A 84 -24.76 -8.21 0.15
N GLU A 85 -24.25 -8.67 -0.99
CA GLU A 85 -24.65 -8.22 -2.31
C GLU A 85 -26.07 -8.68 -2.72
N GLU A 86 -26.48 -9.89 -2.35
CA GLU A 86 -27.84 -10.41 -2.62
C GLU A 86 -28.93 -9.55 -1.94
N GLN A 87 -28.69 -9.12 -0.69
CA GLN A 87 -29.60 -8.22 0.03
C GLN A 87 -29.61 -6.82 -0.57
N ALA A 88 -28.45 -6.32 -1.01
CA ALA A 88 -28.36 -5.03 -1.69
C ALA A 88 -29.19 -4.99 -2.98
N VAL A 89 -29.03 -6.01 -3.84
CA VAL A 89 -29.82 -6.13 -5.09
C VAL A 89 -31.31 -6.19 -4.78
N THR A 90 -31.70 -7.00 -3.79
CA THR A 90 -33.10 -7.13 -3.35
C THR A 90 -33.65 -5.79 -2.83
N ALA A 91 -32.86 -5.02 -2.10
CA ALA A 91 -33.25 -3.70 -1.61
C ALA A 91 -33.45 -2.69 -2.76
N VAL A 92 -32.56 -2.71 -3.77
CA VAL A 92 -32.70 -1.86 -4.96
C VAL A 92 -33.93 -2.25 -5.76
N MET A 93 -34.22 -3.55 -5.93
CA MET A 93 -35.48 -4.03 -6.51
C MET A 93 -36.70 -3.53 -5.74
N GLY A 94 -36.64 -3.51 -4.40
CA GLY A 94 -37.67 -2.93 -3.56
C GLY A 94 -37.96 -1.45 -3.87
N SER A 95 -36.94 -0.65 -4.22
CA SER A 95 -37.12 0.75 -4.62
C SER A 95 -37.93 0.91 -5.91
N GLN A 96 -37.82 -0.05 -6.83
CA GLN A 96 -38.57 -0.05 -8.09
C GLN A 96 -40.02 -0.48 -7.85
N LEU A 97 -40.24 -1.53 -7.05
CA LEU A 97 -41.57 -1.99 -6.67
C LEU A 97 -42.35 -0.99 -5.80
N ALA A 98 -41.64 -0.12 -5.08
CA ALA A 98 -42.27 0.94 -4.30
C ALA A 98 -43.13 1.89 -5.16
N MET A 99 -42.83 2.03 -6.46
CA MET A 99 -43.58 2.89 -7.39
C MET A 99 -44.97 2.34 -7.72
N LEU A 100 -45.22 1.06 -7.45
CA LEU A 100 -46.55 0.46 -7.59
C LEU A 100 -47.49 0.82 -6.43
N ARG A 101 -46.96 1.43 -5.37
CA ARG A 101 -47.75 1.78 -4.20
C ARG A 101 -48.46 3.12 -4.39
N PRO A 102 -49.73 3.25 -3.97
CA PRO A 102 -50.48 4.50 -4.10
C PRO A 102 -49.94 5.63 -3.21
N ASP A 103 -49.08 5.32 -2.23
CA ASP A 103 -48.46 6.25 -1.29
C ASP A 103 -47.01 6.61 -1.68
N SER A 104 -46.58 6.34 -2.92
CA SER A 104 -45.28 6.81 -3.43
C SER A 104 -45.18 8.34 -3.35
N ARG A 105 -44.02 8.83 -2.87
CA ARG A 105 -43.77 10.27 -2.67
C ARG A 105 -43.10 10.96 -3.86
N TYR A 106 -42.55 10.19 -4.78
CA TYR A 106 -41.71 10.66 -5.88
C TYR A 106 -42.26 10.13 -7.20
N ASP A 107 -41.94 10.84 -8.28
CA ASP A 107 -42.30 10.43 -9.64
C ASP A 107 -41.57 9.17 -10.09
N GLY A 108 -40.41 8.87 -9.50
CA GLY A 108 -39.57 7.71 -9.78
C GLY A 108 -38.37 7.66 -8.83
N VAL A 109 -37.80 6.46 -8.63
CA VAL A 109 -36.60 6.25 -7.80
C VAL A 109 -35.49 5.62 -8.63
N VAL A 110 -34.39 6.34 -8.83
CA VAL A 110 -33.18 5.81 -9.47
C VAL A 110 -32.54 4.80 -8.52
N GLY A 111 -32.60 3.52 -8.88
CA GLY A 111 -32.00 2.42 -8.12
C GLY A 111 -30.56 2.18 -8.54
N VAL A 112 -29.62 2.11 -7.59
CA VAL A 112 -28.21 1.79 -7.89
C VAL A 112 -27.73 0.66 -6.98
N PHE A 113 -27.35 -0.47 -7.58
CA PHE A 113 -26.59 -1.52 -6.91
C PHE A 113 -25.10 -1.35 -7.21
N TYR A 114 -24.22 -1.51 -6.21
CA TYR A 114 -22.77 -1.58 -6.43
C TYR A 114 -22.15 -2.81 -5.75
N GLY A 115 -21.17 -3.41 -6.43
CA GLY A 115 -20.42 -4.54 -5.91
C GLY A 115 -19.23 -4.88 -6.79
N LYS A 116 -18.25 -5.58 -6.22
CA LYS A 116 -17.14 -6.16 -6.98
C LYS A 116 -17.62 -7.36 -7.80
N ALA A 117 -16.92 -7.74 -8.87
CA ALA A 117 -17.23 -8.90 -9.70
C ALA A 117 -17.61 -10.19 -8.94
N PRO A 118 -16.86 -10.70 -7.93
CA PRO A 118 -17.31 -11.86 -7.17
C PRO A 118 -18.60 -11.64 -6.37
N GLY A 119 -18.87 -10.40 -5.97
CA GLY A 119 -20.13 -10.00 -5.33
C GLY A 119 -21.30 -9.97 -6.32
N VAL A 120 -21.04 -9.57 -7.58
CA VAL A 120 -22.00 -9.68 -8.69
C VAL A 120 -22.31 -11.16 -8.98
N ASP A 121 -21.28 -12.01 -9.02
CA ASP A 121 -21.45 -13.46 -9.20
C ASP A 121 -22.26 -14.07 -8.04
N ARG A 122 -21.96 -13.66 -6.80
CA ARG A 122 -22.70 -14.09 -5.61
C ARG A 122 -24.17 -13.66 -5.66
N ALA A 123 -24.47 -12.44 -6.11
CA ALA A 123 -25.82 -11.91 -6.20
C ALA A 123 -26.60 -12.36 -7.45
N GLY A 124 -26.07 -13.32 -8.23
CA GLY A 124 -26.63 -13.71 -9.52
C GLY A 124 -28.12 -14.11 -9.49
N ASP A 125 -28.57 -14.79 -8.43
CA ASP A 125 -29.99 -15.15 -8.27
C ASP A 125 -30.87 -13.92 -7.99
N ALA A 126 -30.47 -13.06 -7.06
CA ALA A 126 -31.17 -11.82 -6.76
C ALA A 126 -31.25 -10.89 -8.00
N LEU A 127 -30.18 -10.83 -8.81
CA LEU A 127 -30.16 -10.09 -10.07
C LEU A 127 -31.17 -10.64 -11.08
N ARG A 128 -31.29 -11.97 -11.19
CA ARG A 128 -32.28 -12.59 -12.08
C ARG A 128 -33.70 -12.19 -11.68
N HIS A 129 -34.03 -12.25 -10.39
CA HIS A 129 -35.33 -11.83 -9.87
C HIS A 129 -35.60 -10.34 -10.14
N ALA A 130 -34.60 -9.49 -9.93
CA ALA A 130 -34.70 -8.06 -10.17
C ALA A 130 -34.95 -7.70 -11.64
N VAL A 131 -34.26 -8.37 -12.58
CA VAL A 131 -34.47 -8.17 -14.03
C VAL A 131 -35.87 -8.59 -14.46
N PHE A 132 -36.36 -9.73 -13.98
CA PHE A 132 -37.71 -10.20 -14.29
C PHE A 132 -38.78 -9.27 -13.72
N ALA A 133 -38.56 -8.73 -12.52
CA ALA A 133 -39.46 -7.72 -11.97
C ALA A 133 -39.41 -6.39 -12.73
N GLY A 134 -38.31 -6.07 -13.41
CA GLY A 134 -38.15 -4.87 -14.22
C GLY A 134 -37.84 -3.61 -13.41
N ALA A 135 -37.62 -2.52 -14.14
CA ALA A 135 -37.35 -1.18 -13.58
C ALA A 135 -38.55 -0.24 -13.77
N ASP A 136 -38.62 0.82 -12.96
CA ASP A 136 -39.63 1.86 -13.10
C ASP A 136 -39.28 2.82 -14.28
N PRO A 137 -40.26 3.24 -15.12
CA PRO A 137 -40.01 4.09 -16.29
C PRO A 137 -39.52 5.52 -15.97
N ARG A 138 -39.62 5.97 -14.71
CA ARG A 138 -39.13 7.28 -14.25
C ARG A 138 -37.98 7.14 -13.24
N GLY A 139 -37.81 5.97 -12.64
CA GLY A 139 -36.70 5.62 -11.78
C GLY A 139 -35.50 5.12 -12.58
N GLY A 140 -35.63 3.93 -13.17
CA GLY A 140 -34.53 3.16 -13.74
C GLY A 140 -33.67 2.49 -12.66
N ALA A 141 -32.95 1.43 -13.04
CA ALA A 141 -32.06 0.67 -12.16
C ALA A 141 -30.71 0.37 -12.84
N VAL A 142 -29.62 0.63 -12.12
CA VAL A 142 -28.24 0.51 -12.61
C VAL A 142 -27.39 -0.37 -11.69
N VAL A 143 -26.65 -1.31 -12.26
CA VAL A 143 -25.63 -2.13 -11.60
C VAL A 143 -24.24 -1.54 -11.87
N ILE A 144 -23.53 -1.13 -10.83
CA ILE A 144 -22.10 -0.77 -10.90
C ILE A 144 -21.29 -2.01 -10.57
N ALA A 145 -20.76 -2.68 -11.60
CA ALA A 145 -19.97 -3.89 -11.48
C ALA A 145 -18.46 -3.55 -11.47
N GLY A 146 -17.83 -3.69 -10.31
CA GLY A 146 -16.40 -3.44 -10.11
C GLY A 146 -15.52 -4.62 -10.53
N ASP A 147 -14.93 -4.57 -11.71
CA ASP A 147 -14.10 -5.63 -12.29
C ASP A 147 -12.59 -5.42 -12.01
N ASP A 148 -11.87 -6.52 -11.83
CA ASP A 148 -10.40 -6.53 -11.63
C ASP A 148 -9.77 -7.66 -12.46
N PRO A 149 -9.62 -7.45 -13.78
CA PRO A 149 -9.19 -8.48 -14.72
C PRO A 149 -7.75 -8.95 -14.49
N ALA A 150 -6.93 -8.15 -13.80
CA ALA A 150 -5.55 -8.45 -13.43
C ALA A 150 -5.38 -8.98 -12.00
N ALA A 151 -6.47 -9.07 -11.22
CA ALA A 151 -6.46 -9.46 -9.80
C ALA A 151 -5.46 -8.65 -8.93
N LYS A 152 -5.29 -7.36 -9.23
CA LYS A 152 -4.38 -6.47 -8.47
C LYS A 152 -4.79 -6.37 -6.99
N SER A 153 -6.09 -6.40 -6.74
CA SER A 153 -6.71 -6.28 -5.41
C SER A 153 -7.67 -7.43 -5.10
N SER A 154 -7.72 -8.44 -5.97
CA SER A 154 -8.64 -9.56 -5.92
C SER A 154 -7.89 -10.85 -5.65
N THR A 155 -8.57 -11.81 -5.02
CA THR A 155 -8.03 -13.17 -4.89
C THR A 155 -8.03 -13.89 -6.25
N ILE A 156 -8.95 -13.53 -7.16
CA ILE A 156 -9.11 -14.17 -8.47
C ILE A 156 -9.34 -13.12 -9.57
N PRO A 157 -8.72 -13.26 -10.75
CA PRO A 157 -8.99 -12.41 -11.91
C PRO A 157 -10.42 -12.58 -12.41
N SER A 158 -11.20 -11.51 -12.48
CA SER A 158 -12.65 -11.58 -12.72
C SER A 158 -13.13 -10.54 -13.75
N SER A 159 -14.25 -10.85 -14.43
CA SER A 159 -14.94 -9.96 -15.36
C SER A 159 -16.44 -10.28 -15.35
N SER A 160 -17.28 -9.29 -15.07
CA SER A 160 -18.73 -9.48 -14.87
C SER A 160 -19.52 -9.55 -16.18
N ALA A 161 -18.92 -9.21 -17.32
CA ALA A 161 -19.62 -9.07 -18.61
C ALA A 161 -20.43 -10.32 -19.02
N GLY A 162 -19.88 -11.52 -18.85
CA GLY A 162 -20.57 -12.77 -19.17
C GLY A 162 -21.75 -13.04 -18.24
N THR A 163 -21.55 -12.87 -16.93
CA THR A 163 -22.60 -13.02 -15.90
C THR A 163 -23.76 -12.05 -16.15
N LEU A 164 -23.46 -10.78 -16.48
CA LEU A 164 -24.48 -9.76 -16.75
C LEU A 164 -25.24 -10.04 -18.06
N ALA A 165 -24.55 -10.49 -19.10
CA ALA A 165 -25.17 -10.85 -20.37
C ALA A 165 -26.14 -12.03 -20.21
N ASP A 166 -25.75 -13.07 -19.46
CA ASP A 166 -26.62 -14.19 -19.10
C ASP A 166 -27.88 -13.73 -18.36
N LYS A 167 -27.79 -12.62 -17.61
CA LYS A 167 -28.90 -12.03 -16.84
C LYS A 167 -29.76 -11.03 -17.62
N HIS A 168 -29.54 -10.85 -18.93
CA HIS A 168 -30.25 -9.87 -19.77
C HIS A 168 -30.02 -8.41 -19.37
N ILE A 169 -28.89 -8.11 -18.72
CA ILE A 169 -28.53 -6.77 -18.27
C ILE A 169 -27.64 -6.14 -19.35
N PRO A 170 -28.05 -5.02 -19.99
CA PRO A 170 -27.17 -4.26 -20.87
C PRO A 170 -25.90 -3.81 -20.14
N VAL A 171 -24.75 -3.97 -20.80
CA VAL A 171 -23.44 -3.64 -20.26
C VAL A 171 -22.90 -2.43 -20.98
N LEU A 172 -22.80 -1.31 -20.26
CA LEU A 172 -22.07 -0.13 -20.69
C LEU A 172 -20.65 -0.17 -20.11
N TYR A 173 -19.64 0.11 -20.93
CA TYR A 173 -18.24 0.00 -20.54
C TYR A 173 -17.50 1.33 -20.72
N PRO A 174 -17.40 2.17 -19.68
CA PRO A 174 -16.57 3.38 -19.71
C PRO A 174 -15.07 3.06 -19.67
N GLY A 175 -14.26 3.91 -20.31
CA GLY A 175 -12.80 3.90 -20.24
C GLY A 175 -12.22 5.09 -19.47
N THR A 176 -13.04 6.02 -18.97
CA THR A 176 -12.59 7.24 -18.25
C THR A 176 -13.56 7.65 -17.14
N PRO A 177 -13.11 8.45 -16.14
CA PRO A 177 -14.02 9.02 -15.13
C PRO A 177 -15.16 9.84 -15.73
N ARG A 178 -14.90 10.58 -16.82
CA ARG A 178 -15.94 11.33 -17.53
C ARG A 178 -16.98 10.40 -18.17
N GLU A 179 -16.53 9.39 -18.91
CA GLU A 179 -17.44 8.40 -19.51
C GLU A 179 -18.22 7.62 -18.46
N ALA A 180 -17.66 7.39 -17.27
CA ALA A 180 -18.41 6.77 -16.18
C ALA A 180 -19.65 7.59 -15.78
N LEU A 181 -19.57 8.93 -15.82
CA LEU A 181 -20.70 9.82 -15.60
C LEU A 181 -21.65 9.85 -16.81
N ASP A 182 -21.12 10.07 -18.02
CA ASP A 182 -21.90 10.22 -19.24
C ASP A 182 -22.66 8.91 -19.57
N LEU A 183 -21.96 7.77 -19.58
CA LEU A 183 -22.57 6.45 -19.78
C LEU A 183 -23.43 6.03 -18.59
N GLY A 184 -23.12 6.47 -17.37
CA GLY A 184 -23.99 6.23 -16.20
C GLY A 184 -25.36 6.85 -16.37
N ARG A 185 -25.44 8.06 -16.93
CA ARG A 185 -26.73 8.68 -17.27
C ARG A 185 -27.43 7.94 -18.40
N HIS A 186 -26.69 7.54 -19.45
CA HIS A 186 -27.27 6.69 -20.49
C HIS A 186 -27.80 5.36 -19.93
N ALA A 187 -27.16 4.78 -18.92
CA ALA A 187 -27.62 3.56 -18.26
C ALA A 187 -28.97 3.79 -17.55
N VAL A 188 -29.16 4.91 -16.86
CA VAL A 188 -30.44 5.28 -16.25
C VAL A 188 -31.52 5.48 -17.32
N TYR A 189 -31.26 6.28 -18.35
CA TYR A 189 -32.24 6.53 -19.42
C TYR A 189 -32.57 5.28 -20.24
N LEU A 190 -31.59 4.42 -20.51
CA LEU A 190 -31.79 3.13 -21.15
C LEU A 190 -32.70 2.23 -20.30
N SER A 191 -32.48 2.19 -18.99
CA SER A 191 -33.31 1.44 -18.06
C SER A 191 -34.75 1.98 -18.07
N ARG A 192 -34.93 3.30 -17.99
CA ARG A 192 -36.23 3.99 -18.07
C ARG A 192 -36.96 3.80 -19.40
N ALA A 193 -36.23 3.61 -20.51
CA ALA A 193 -36.83 3.42 -21.82
C ALA A 193 -37.28 1.96 -22.06
N THR A 194 -36.57 0.99 -21.47
CA THR A 194 -36.72 -0.43 -21.80
C THR A 194 -37.35 -1.26 -20.69
N GLY A 195 -37.30 -0.80 -19.43
CA GLY A 195 -37.69 -1.59 -18.25
C GLY A 195 -36.65 -2.62 -17.84
N LEU A 196 -35.50 -2.69 -18.51
CA LEU A 196 -34.38 -3.54 -18.12
C LEU A 196 -33.57 -2.86 -17.02
N TRP A 197 -32.98 -3.66 -16.14
CA TRP A 197 -31.84 -3.20 -15.36
C TRP A 197 -30.64 -3.08 -16.29
N THR A 198 -29.85 -2.03 -16.13
CA THR A 198 -28.63 -1.76 -16.93
C THR A 198 -27.40 -1.83 -16.05
N SER A 199 -26.21 -1.76 -16.64
CA SER A 199 -24.96 -1.83 -15.87
C SER A 199 -23.84 -0.97 -16.41
N LEU A 200 -22.95 -0.59 -15.50
CA LEU A 200 -21.63 -0.04 -15.77
C LEU A 200 -20.58 -1.06 -15.36
N LYS A 201 -19.81 -1.56 -16.32
CA LYS A 201 -18.59 -2.33 -16.04
C LYS A 201 -17.46 -1.35 -15.71
N ILE A 202 -17.08 -1.28 -14.44
CA ILE A 202 -16.04 -0.38 -13.94
C ILE A 202 -14.81 -1.21 -13.57
N VAL A 203 -13.77 -1.13 -14.40
CA VAL A 203 -12.47 -1.73 -14.07
C VAL A 203 -11.64 -0.85 -13.15
N ALA A 204 -10.64 -1.43 -12.48
CA ALA A 204 -9.72 -0.71 -11.60
C ALA A 204 -9.11 0.54 -12.24
N ASP A 205 -8.79 0.50 -13.53
CA ASP A 205 -8.25 1.64 -14.30
C ASP A 205 -9.14 2.87 -14.35
N VAL A 206 -10.46 2.65 -14.29
CA VAL A 206 -11.45 3.72 -14.31
C VAL A 206 -11.75 4.15 -12.89
N ALA A 207 -11.97 3.20 -11.97
CA ALA A 207 -12.29 3.48 -10.57
C ALA A 207 -11.14 4.21 -9.83
N ASP A 208 -9.91 3.68 -9.93
CA ASP A 208 -8.68 4.27 -9.40
C ASP A 208 -8.13 5.38 -10.34
N GLY A 209 -8.73 5.53 -11.52
CA GLY A 209 -8.39 6.57 -12.48
C GLY A 209 -8.80 7.95 -11.97
N SER A 210 -8.07 8.98 -12.36
CA SER A 210 -8.42 10.37 -12.12
C SER A 210 -8.38 11.17 -13.41
N GLY A 211 -9.13 12.26 -13.45
CA GLY A 211 -9.05 13.15 -14.59
C GLY A 211 -9.83 14.44 -14.43
N THR A 212 -9.63 15.29 -15.42
CA THR A 212 -10.38 16.52 -15.59
C THR A 212 -11.75 16.20 -16.19
N VAL A 213 -12.81 16.69 -15.57
CA VAL A 213 -14.20 16.47 -15.98
C VAL A 213 -14.87 17.83 -16.15
N HIS A 214 -15.49 18.03 -17.31
CA HIS A 214 -16.32 19.20 -17.56
C HIS A 214 -17.76 18.89 -17.16
N LEU A 215 -18.34 19.71 -16.30
CA LEU A 215 -19.68 19.54 -15.75
C LEU A 215 -20.72 20.23 -16.66
N ASP A 216 -21.80 19.53 -16.96
CA ASP A 216 -23.01 20.06 -17.60
C ASP A 216 -24.18 19.04 -17.49
N PRO A 217 -25.24 19.33 -16.71
CA PRO A 217 -26.43 18.49 -16.58
C PRO A 217 -27.18 18.21 -17.89
N ARG A 218 -26.93 18.98 -18.96
CA ARG A 218 -27.54 18.79 -20.28
C ARG A 218 -26.65 18.04 -21.27
N ARG A 219 -25.44 17.67 -20.86
CA ARG A 219 -24.48 16.94 -21.70
C ARG A 219 -25.02 15.63 -22.27
N VAL A 220 -25.83 14.93 -21.50
CA VAL A 220 -26.52 13.70 -21.92
C VAL A 220 -28.01 14.00 -22.05
N ASP A 221 -28.46 14.11 -23.28
CA ASP A 221 -29.87 14.29 -23.69
C ASP A 221 -30.21 13.20 -24.71
N PRO A 222 -30.72 12.03 -24.26
CA PRO A 222 -30.84 10.87 -25.13
C PRO A 222 -32.12 10.85 -25.95
N PHE A 223 -32.02 10.31 -27.16
CA PHE A 223 -33.16 9.93 -27.99
C PHE A 223 -33.78 8.63 -27.50
N ILE A 224 -35.07 8.65 -27.18
CA ILE A 224 -35.80 7.49 -26.69
C ILE A 224 -36.48 6.76 -27.86
N PRO A 225 -36.26 5.45 -28.06
CA PRO A 225 -36.92 4.69 -29.12
C PRO A 225 -38.43 4.58 -28.88
N THR A 226 -39.19 4.42 -29.97
CA THR A 226 -40.65 4.34 -29.98
C THR A 226 -41.13 3.07 -30.69
N ILE A 227 -42.21 2.46 -30.21
CA ILE A 227 -42.91 1.37 -30.90
C ILE A 227 -44.16 1.97 -31.56
N ASP A 228 -44.32 1.79 -32.86
CA ASP A 228 -45.44 2.34 -33.65
C ASP A 228 -45.64 3.86 -33.49
N GLY A 229 -44.55 4.60 -33.26
CA GLY A 229 -44.56 6.06 -33.07
C GLY A 229 -44.84 6.52 -31.64
N GLU A 230 -45.08 5.62 -30.70
CA GLU A 230 -45.32 5.93 -29.29
C GLU A 230 -44.19 5.42 -28.37
N PRO A 231 -43.87 6.12 -27.28
CA PRO A 231 -42.91 5.62 -26.29
C PRO A 231 -43.36 4.30 -25.69
N TYR A 232 -42.43 3.35 -25.56
CA TYR A 232 -42.70 2.08 -24.90
C TYR A 232 -43.12 2.29 -23.44
N ARG A 233 -44.18 1.61 -22.99
CA ARG A 233 -44.68 1.68 -21.62
C ARG A 233 -44.52 0.33 -20.94
N HIS A 234 -43.83 0.33 -19.82
CA HIS A 234 -43.68 -0.83 -18.93
C HIS A 234 -43.94 -0.40 -17.49
N THR A 235 -44.09 -1.39 -16.63
CA THR A 235 -44.29 -1.19 -15.19
C THR A 235 -43.64 -2.39 -14.50
N PRO A 236 -42.89 -2.18 -13.40
CA PRO A 236 -42.30 -3.30 -12.70
C PRO A 236 -43.39 -4.21 -12.09
N ASP A 237 -43.11 -5.51 -11.93
CA ASP A 237 -44.05 -6.48 -11.35
C ASP A 237 -43.32 -7.45 -10.39
N GLY A 238 -43.81 -7.53 -9.15
CA GLY A 238 -43.28 -8.44 -8.14
C GLY A 238 -43.82 -9.87 -8.21
N ARG A 239 -44.74 -10.17 -9.14
CA ARG A 239 -45.34 -11.50 -9.30
C ARG A 239 -44.42 -12.43 -10.08
N LEU A 240 -43.41 -12.94 -9.40
CA LEU A 240 -42.41 -13.85 -9.95
C LEU A 240 -42.86 -15.32 -9.88
N LEU A 241 -44.00 -15.62 -10.51
CA LEU A 241 -44.57 -16.97 -10.63
C LEU A 241 -44.98 -17.24 -12.08
N THR A 242 -45.10 -18.51 -12.47
CA THR A 242 -45.66 -18.89 -13.76
C THR A 242 -47.18 -18.73 -13.78
N PRO A 243 -47.79 -18.32 -14.92
CA PRO A 243 -47.18 -18.08 -16.23
C PRO A 243 -46.50 -16.71 -16.42
N GLU A 244 -46.68 -15.75 -15.51
CA GLU A 244 -46.21 -14.36 -15.66
C GLU A 244 -44.72 -14.24 -15.92
N THR A 245 -43.89 -15.09 -15.30
CA THR A 245 -42.43 -15.10 -15.55
C THR A 245 -42.07 -15.50 -16.98
N VAL A 246 -42.82 -16.40 -17.62
CA VAL A 246 -42.58 -16.78 -19.02
C VAL A 246 -42.99 -15.64 -19.97
N ASP A 247 -44.06 -14.93 -19.63
CA ASP A 247 -44.48 -13.74 -20.39
C ASP A 247 -43.45 -12.62 -20.27
N ALA A 248 -42.90 -12.39 -19.06
CA ALA A 248 -41.84 -11.42 -18.84
C ALA A 248 -40.55 -11.79 -19.59
N GLU A 249 -40.17 -13.07 -19.61
CA GLU A 249 -39.03 -13.55 -20.40
C GLU A 249 -39.25 -13.29 -21.90
N ARG A 250 -40.43 -13.65 -22.43
CA ARG A 250 -40.80 -13.36 -23.81
C ARG A 250 -40.68 -11.85 -24.12
N GLU A 251 -41.21 -11.00 -23.25
CA GLU A 251 -41.13 -9.54 -23.39
C GLU A 251 -39.67 -9.03 -23.39
N ILE A 252 -38.81 -9.58 -22.53
CA ILE A 252 -37.38 -9.24 -22.50
C ILE A 252 -36.74 -9.50 -23.86
N TYR A 253 -36.99 -10.65 -24.48
CA TYR A 253 -36.40 -11.02 -25.78
C TYR A 253 -37.03 -10.32 -26.98
N GLU A 254 -38.36 -10.23 -27.04
CA GLU A 254 -39.09 -9.76 -28.22
C GLU A 254 -39.25 -8.23 -28.24
N VAL A 255 -39.19 -7.56 -27.09
CA VAL A 255 -39.46 -6.13 -26.96
C VAL A 255 -38.30 -5.38 -26.32
N ARG A 256 -37.93 -5.70 -25.08
CA ARG A 256 -37.00 -4.86 -24.30
C ARG A 256 -35.57 -4.90 -24.86
N HIS A 257 -35.06 -6.07 -25.26
CA HIS A 257 -33.74 -6.21 -25.89
C HIS A 257 -33.63 -5.48 -27.24
N PRO A 258 -34.56 -5.67 -28.19
CA PRO A 258 -34.58 -4.89 -29.43
C PRO A 258 -34.61 -3.38 -29.19
N LEU A 259 -35.42 -2.91 -28.23
CA LEU A 259 -35.45 -1.50 -27.84
C LEU A 259 -34.10 -1.02 -27.29
N ALA A 260 -33.40 -1.84 -26.50
CA ALA A 260 -32.06 -1.48 -26.01
C ALA A 260 -31.04 -1.34 -27.16
N ILE A 261 -31.12 -2.23 -28.15
CA ILE A 261 -30.30 -2.14 -29.38
C ILE A 261 -30.62 -0.87 -30.16
N GLU A 262 -31.90 -0.52 -30.29
CA GLU A 262 -32.35 0.70 -30.97
C GLU A 262 -31.93 1.97 -30.22
N TYR A 263 -32.11 2.01 -28.90
CA TYR A 263 -31.63 3.09 -28.04
C TYR A 263 -30.13 3.33 -28.25
N ALA A 264 -29.32 2.27 -28.23
CA ALA A 264 -27.89 2.40 -28.48
C ALA A 264 -27.56 2.90 -29.89
N ALA A 265 -28.40 2.57 -30.87
CA ALA A 265 -28.24 3.05 -32.23
C ALA A 265 -28.56 4.55 -32.36
N LEU A 266 -29.68 5.01 -31.79
CA LEU A 266 -30.13 6.40 -31.80
C LEU A 266 -29.19 7.33 -31.02
N ASN A 267 -28.60 6.81 -29.94
CA ASN A 267 -27.70 7.57 -29.07
C ASN A 267 -26.22 7.38 -29.40
N HIS A 268 -25.91 6.76 -30.54
CA HIS A 268 -24.53 6.53 -31.01
C HIS A 268 -23.62 5.86 -29.96
N LEU A 269 -24.15 4.99 -29.10
CA LEU A 269 -23.36 4.33 -28.06
C LEU A 269 -22.32 3.37 -28.66
N ASN A 270 -22.61 2.80 -29.82
CA ASN A 270 -21.67 1.96 -30.57
C ASN A 270 -21.48 2.58 -31.96
N HIS A 271 -20.33 3.17 -32.25
CA HIS A 271 -20.10 3.91 -33.49
C HIS A 271 -18.68 3.77 -34.02
N ALA A 272 -18.54 3.90 -35.34
CA ALA A 272 -17.24 4.03 -35.96
C ALA A 272 -16.71 5.43 -35.69
N THR A 273 -15.62 5.54 -34.94
CA THR A 273 -14.93 6.80 -34.66
C THR A 273 -14.09 7.25 -35.87
N VAL A 274 -13.62 6.29 -36.67
CA VAL A 274 -12.92 6.51 -37.93
C VAL A 274 -13.54 5.58 -38.98
N ASP A 275 -13.99 6.13 -40.11
CA ASP A 275 -14.69 5.38 -41.16
C ASP A 275 -14.30 5.85 -42.57
N PRO A 276 -13.11 5.47 -43.07
CA PRO A 276 -12.69 5.79 -44.41
C PRO A 276 -13.43 4.92 -45.44
N SER A 277 -13.74 5.49 -46.61
CA SER A 277 -14.47 4.78 -47.68
C SER A 277 -13.67 3.63 -48.29
N ASP A 278 -12.34 3.67 -48.18
CA ASP A 278 -11.38 2.68 -48.67
C ASP A 278 -10.86 1.76 -47.54
N ALA A 279 -11.59 1.67 -46.42
CA ALA A 279 -11.22 0.80 -45.32
C ALA A 279 -11.07 -0.67 -45.74
N TRP A 280 -9.95 -1.29 -45.40
CA TRP A 280 -9.69 -2.72 -45.64
C TRP A 280 -9.75 -3.55 -44.36
N ILE A 281 -9.41 -2.94 -43.22
CA ILE A 281 -9.47 -3.54 -41.89
C ILE A 281 -10.37 -2.73 -40.96
N GLY A 282 -11.21 -3.42 -40.21
CA GLY A 282 -11.99 -2.85 -39.11
C GLY A 282 -11.42 -3.28 -37.77
N ILE A 283 -11.21 -2.36 -36.83
CA ILE A 283 -10.77 -2.67 -35.47
C ILE A 283 -11.87 -2.28 -34.49
N VAL A 284 -12.24 -3.19 -33.58
CA VAL A 284 -13.35 -3.02 -32.63
C VAL A 284 -12.86 -3.20 -31.20
N ALA A 285 -13.17 -2.26 -30.31
CA ALA A 285 -12.85 -2.36 -28.88
C ALA A 285 -13.88 -1.62 -28.00
N SER A 286 -13.83 -1.84 -26.69
CA SER A 286 -14.74 -1.22 -25.70
C SER A 286 -13.99 -0.69 -24.47
N GLY A 287 -14.57 0.29 -23.79
CA GLY A 287 -14.10 0.82 -22.50
C GLY A 287 -12.60 1.14 -22.46
N ILE A 288 -11.92 0.72 -21.40
CA ILE A 288 -10.47 0.95 -21.25
C ILE A 288 -9.68 0.29 -22.38
N THR A 289 -10.13 -0.86 -22.91
CA THR A 289 -9.45 -1.56 -24.00
C THR A 289 -9.43 -0.74 -25.28
N TYR A 290 -10.48 0.06 -25.55
CA TYR A 290 -10.48 1.02 -26.66
C TYR A 290 -9.44 2.14 -26.44
N ARG A 291 -9.27 2.60 -25.19
CA ARG A 291 -8.26 3.61 -24.82
C ARG A 291 -6.83 3.08 -24.97
N GLU A 292 -6.58 1.83 -24.58
CA GLU A 292 -5.30 1.15 -24.81
C GLU A 292 -5.03 0.89 -26.30
N LEU A 293 -6.06 0.55 -27.08
CA LEU A 293 -5.95 0.41 -28.53
C LEU A 293 -5.55 1.72 -29.20
N ARG A 294 -6.21 2.83 -28.85
CA ARG A 294 -5.85 4.18 -29.33
C ARG A 294 -4.40 4.53 -28.99
N GLU A 295 -3.95 4.20 -27.79
CA GLU A 295 -2.55 4.40 -27.38
C GLU A 295 -1.57 3.51 -28.15
N ALA A 296 -1.92 2.26 -28.42
CA ALA A 296 -1.09 1.36 -29.23
C ALA A 296 -0.96 1.85 -30.68
N LEU A 297 -2.06 2.28 -31.30
CA LEU A 297 -2.05 2.89 -32.64
C LEU A 297 -1.17 4.14 -32.68
N ARG A 298 -1.27 5.02 -31.68
CA ARG A 298 -0.39 6.20 -31.55
C ARG A 298 1.08 5.82 -31.52
N ARG A 299 1.45 4.78 -30.77
CA ARG A 299 2.84 4.27 -30.71
C ARG A 299 3.31 3.61 -32.00
N LEU A 300 2.39 3.11 -32.81
CA LEU A 300 2.66 2.63 -34.16
C LEU A 300 2.73 3.76 -35.20
N GLY A 301 2.64 5.03 -34.81
CA GLY A 301 2.70 6.18 -35.71
C GLY A 301 1.36 6.57 -36.32
N LEU A 302 0.25 6.12 -35.72
CA LEU A 302 -1.13 6.45 -36.11
C LEU A 302 -1.79 7.19 -34.93
N GLY A 303 -1.33 8.39 -34.65
CA GLY A 303 -1.65 9.16 -33.44
C GLY A 303 -3.01 9.83 -33.47
N ASP A 304 -3.47 10.27 -34.63
CA ASP A 304 -4.77 10.92 -34.80
C ASP A 304 -5.71 10.17 -35.76
N ASP A 305 -6.96 10.62 -35.79
CA ASP A 305 -8.00 10.00 -36.62
C ASP A 305 -7.74 10.19 -38.12
N ALA A 306 -7.01 11.24 -38.53
CA ALA A 306 -6.67 11.47 -39.93
C ALA A 306 -5.58 10.49 -40.40
N GLU A 307 -4.57 10.20 -39.57
CA GLU A 307 -3.54 9.21 -39.85
C GLU A 307 -4.11 7.79 -39.93
N ILE A 308 -5.01 7.43 -39.00
CA ILE A 308 -5.75 6.16 -39.01
C ILE A 308 -6.63 6.06 -40.26
N SER A 309 -7.37 7.12 -40.58
CA SER A 309 -8.21 7.18 -41.79
C SER A 309 -7.37 6.99 -43.05
N ALA A 310 -6.25 7.71 -43.17
CA ALA A 310 -5.35 7.61 -44.31
C ALA A 310 -4.72 6.21 -44.43
N ALA A 311 -4.63 5.46 -43.33
CA ALA A 311 -4.15 4.08 -43.31
C ALA A 311 -5.20 3.04 -43.78
N GLY A 312 -6.41 3.48 -44.12
CA GLY A 312 -7.51 2.60 -44.53
C GLY A 312 -8.02 1.74 -43.37
N ILE A 313 -7.95 2.25 -42.14
CA ILE A 313 -8.42 1.55 -40.93
C ILE A 313 -9.77 2.15 -40.52
N ARG A 314 -10.79 1.30 -40.43
CA ARG A 314 -12.06 1.65 -39.79
C ARG A 314 -11.97 1.30 -38.30
N LEU A 315 -12.27 2.23 -37.41
CA LEU A 315 -12.16 2.05 -35.97
C LEU A 315 -13.53 2.20 -35.30
N MET A 316 -13.94 1.23 -34.48
CA MET A 316 -15.22 1.23 -33.78
C MET A 316 -15.04 1.22 -32.26
N CYS A 317 -15.67 2.19 -31.59
CA CYS A 317 -15.85 2.19 -30.15
C CYS A 317 -17.21 1.57 -29.80
N MET A 318 -17.18 0.58 -28.90
CA MET A 318 -18.37 -0.06 -28.35
C MET A 318 -18.57 0.41 -26.91
N HIS A 319 -19.35 1.47 -26.67
CA HIS A 319 -19.69 1.87 -25.30
C HIS A 319 -20.74 0.95 -24.66
N MET A 320 -21.57 0.28 -25.46
CA MET A 320 -22.56 -0.68 -24.99
C MET A 320 -22.39 -2.01 -25.73
N PRO A 321 -21.36 -2.82 -25.40
CA PRO A 321 -21.11 -4.10 -26.08
C PRO A 321 -22.26 -5.10 -25.96
N ILE A 322 -23.07 -5.04 -24.89
CA ILE A 322 -24.21 -5.93 -24.64
C ILE A 322 -25.46 -5.07 -24.36
N PRO A 323 -26.62 -5.35 -24.98
CA PRO A 323 -26.84 -6.33 -26.04
C PRO A 323 -26.11 -5.97 -27.35
N PHE A 324 -25.65 -7.00 -28.05
CA PHE A 324 -24.96 -6.85 -29.32
C PHE A 324 -25.93 -6.64 -30.48
N SER A 325 -25.54 -5.85 -31.48
CA SER A 325 -26.37 -5.57 -32.67
C SER A 325 -25.83 -6.28 -33.91
N PRO A 326 -26.43 -7.41 -34.36
CA PRO A 326 -26.00 -8.10 -35.58
C PRO A 326 -26.08 -7.20 -36.82
N GLN A 327 -27.07 -6.31 -36.90
CA GLN A 327 -27.21 -5.41 -38.04
C GLN A 327 -26.08 -4.38 -38.11
N ARG A 328 -25.68 -3.81 -36.95
CA ARG A 328 -24.55 -2.88 -36.89
C ARG A 328 -23.24 -3.56 -37.23
N ALA A 329 -23.02 -4.79 -36.74
CA ALA A 329 -21.88 -5.62 -37.11
C ALA A 329 -21.80 -5.85 -38.63
N ARG A 330 -22.91 -6.23 -39.27
CA ARG A 330 -22.99 -6.38 -40.73
C ARG A 330 -22.72 -5.08 -41.49
N ASN A 331 -23.22 -3.94 -40.98
CA ASN A 331 -22.97 -2.63 -41.59
C ASN A 331 -21.49 -2.26 -41.49
N PHE A 332 -20.88 -2.46 -40.33
CA PHE A 332 -19.45 -2.22 -40.09
C PHE A 332 -18.56 -3.10 -40.97
N ALA A 333 -18.96 -4.36 -41.21
CA ALA A 333 -18.24 -5.32 -42.03
C ALA A 333 -18.22 -5.01 -43.54
N ARG A 334 -19.05 -4.07 -44.02
CA ARG A 334 -19.15 -3.80 -45.46
C ARG A 334 -17.84 -3.25 -46.02
N GLY A 335 -17.35 -3.90 -47.07
CA GLY A 335 -16.12 -3.52 -47.77
C GLY A 335 -14.83 -3.96 -47.07
N LEU A 336 -14.91 -4.46 -45.84
CA LEU A 336 -13.75 -4.92 -45.09
C LEU A 336 -13.31 -6.31 -45.57
N GLU A 337 -12.00 -6.52 -45.56
CA GLU A 337 -11.36 -7.83 -45.74
C GLU A 337 -11.16 -8.52 -44.40
N GLU A 338 -10.87 -7.74 -43.35
CA GLU A 338 -10.64 -8.23 -42.00
C GLU A 338 -11.32 -7.35 -40.94
N ILE A 339 -11.78 -8.00 -39.87
CA ILE A 339 -12.17 -7.38 -38.60
C ILE A 339 -11.28 -7.94 -37.50
N PHE A 340 -10.58 -7.06 -36.79
CA PHE A 340 -9.81 -7.39 -35.61
C PHE A 340 -10.51 -6.91 -34.34
N VAL A 341 -10.92 -7.83 -33.48
CA VAL A 341 -11.62 -7.54 -32.23
C VAL A 341 -10.65 -7.55 -31.07
N VAL A 342 -10.58 -6.43 -30.36
CA VAL A 342 -9.72 -6.24 -29.19
C VAL A 342 -10.59 -6.20 -27.93
N GLU A 343 -10.57 -7.30 -27.18
CA GLU A 343 -11.32 -7.42 -25.92
C GLU A 343 -10.54 -8.22 -24.88
N GLU A 344 -10.69 -7.85 -23.62
CA GLU A 344 -10.02 -8.52 -22.50
C GLU A 344 -10.76 -9.79 -22.05
N LYS A 345 -10.05 -10.72 -21.41
CA LYS A 345 -10.62 -11.97 -20.89
C LYS A 345 -11.28 -12.82 -21.98
N GLN A 346 -12.60 -12.99 -21.98
CA GLN A 346 -13.32 -13.88 -22.90
C GLN A 346 -13.69 -13.18 -24.22
N PRO A 347 -13.74 -13.92 -25.35
CA PRO A 347 -14.09 -13.38 -26.67
C PRO A 347 -15.60 -13.14 -26.84
N ASN A 348 -16.19 -12.24 -26.05
CA ASN A 348 -17.63 -11.96 -26.09
C ASN A 348 -18.03 -11.27 -27.39
N ILE A 349 -17.37 -10.17 -27.75
CA ILE A 349 -17.65 -9.39 -28.97
C ILE A 349 -17.21 -10.18 -30.20
N GLU A 350 -16.04 -10.83 -30.16
CA GLU A 350 -15.50 -11.61 -31.27
C GLU A 350 -16.44 -12.76 -31.64
N SER A 351 -16.94 -13.51 -30.66
CA SER A 351 -17.88 -14.61 -30.91
C SER A 351 -19.20 -14.10 -31.50
N LEU A 352 -19.75 -13.01 -30.95
CA LEU A 352 -20.98 -12.41 -31.45
C LEU A 352 -20.82 -11.80 -32.85
N MET A 353 -19.65 -11.24 -33.16
CA MET A 353 -19.30 -10.75 -34.50
C MET A 353 -19.22 -11.89 -35.52
N LYS A 354 -18.55 -12.99 -35.16
CA LYS A 354 -18.46 -14.20 -35.99
C LYS A 354 -19.86 -14.77 -36.28
N ASP A 355 -20.71 -14.88 -35.25
CA ASP A 355 -22.09 -15.35 -35.40
C ASP A 355 -22.91 -14.44 -36.33
N ALA A 356 -22.88 -13.12 -36.11
CA ALA A 356 -23.63 -12.16 -36.92
C ALA A 356 -23.27 -12.16 -38.41
N LEU A 357 -22.03 -12.55 -38.74
CA LEU A 357 -21.47 -12.60 -40.09
C LEU A 357 -21.45 -14.00 -40.71
N TYR A 358 -21.73 -15.06 -39.94
CA TYR A 358 -21.56 -16.44 -40.39
C TYR A 358 -22.36 -16.74 -41.67
N ASN A 359 -23.63 -16.30 -41.73
CA ASN A 359 -24.51 -16.54 -42.87
C ASN A 359 -24.36 -15.53 -44.03
N GLN A 360 -23.36 -14.65 -44.01
CA GLN A 360 -23.10 -13.71 -45.10
C GLN A 360 -22.30 -14.38 -46.23
N LEU A 361 -22.75 -14.20 -47.49
CA LEU A 361 -22.06 -14.72 -48.68
C LEU A 361 -20.64 -14.17 -48.85
N ARG A 362 -20.47 -12.88 -48.56
CA ARG A 362 -19.18 -12.20 -48.50
C ARG A 362 -19.01 -11.70 -47.08
N ARG A 363 -18.08 -12.30 -46.35
CA ARG A 363 -17.77 -11.96 -44.96
C ARG A 363 -16.27 -11.71 -44.82
N PRO A 364 -15.86 -10.67 -44.06
CA PRO A 364 -14.46 -10.50 -43.71
C PRO A 364 -13.98 -11.65 -42.84
N ARG A 365 -12.66 -11.84 -42.79
CA ARG A 365 -12.01 -12.62 -41.74
C ARG A 365 -12.24 -11.91 -40.39
N VAL A 366 -12.65 -12.64 -39.35
CA VAL A 366 -12.79 -12.07 -38.00
C VAL A 366 -11.76 -12.71 -37.08
N THR A 367 -10.85 -11.91 -36.55
CA THR A 367 -9.75 -12.33 -35.69
C THR A 367 -9.76 -11.52 -34.39
N GLY A 368 -9.05 -11.99 -33.37
CA GLY A 368 -9.05 -11.35 -32.05
C GLY A 368 -8.15 -12.10 -31.09
N LYS A 369 -8.74 -13.00 -30.29
CA LYS A 369 -7.98 -13.93 -29.43
C LYS A 369 -7.06 -14.84 -30.21
N PHE A 370 -7.55 -15.34 -31.34
CA PHE A 370 -6.81 -16.20 -32.24
C PHE A 370 -6.76 -15.61 -33.65
N ASP A 371 -5.70 -15.93 -34.39
CA ASP A 371 -5.62 -15.70 -35.82
C ASP A 371 -6.39 -16.78 -36.61
N GLU A 372 -6.36 -16.67 -37.94
CA GLU A 372 -6.99 -17.60 -38.87
C GLU A 372 -6.39 -19.02 -38.87
N HIS A 373 -5.26 -19.22 -38.20
CA HIS A 373 -4.58 -20.50 -38.06
C HIS A 373 -4.69 -21.03 -36.61
N ASP A 374 -5.61 -20.47 -35.81
CA ASP A 374 -5.80 -20.78 -34.39
C ASP A 374 -4.56 -20.49 -33.51
N VAL A 375 -3.67 -19.60 -33.97
CA VAL A 375 -2.55 -19.12 -33.14
C VAL A 375 -3.02 -17.95 -32.30
N MET A 376 -2.72 -17.99 -30.99
CA MET A 376 -3.10 -16.93 -30.07
C MET A 376 -2.45 -15.59 -30.48
N LEU A 377 -3.28 -14.55 -30.61
CA LEU A 377 -2.89 -13.16 -30.87
C LEU A 377 -3.02 -12.28 -29.64
N LEU A 378 -4.18 -12.36 -28.96
CA LEU A 378 -4.47 -11.57 -27.78
C LEU A 378 -4.68 -12.48 -26.57
N PRO A 379 -4.04 -12.22 -25.42
CA PRO A 379 -4.17 -13.09 -24.25
C PRO A 379 -5.61 -13.11 -23.70
N GLY A 380 -6.03 -14.29 -23.23
CA GLY A 380 -7.31 -14.51 -22.55
C GLY A 380 -7.29 -14.27 -21.03
N HIS A 381 -6.15 -13.82 -20.50
CA HIS A 381 -5.90 -13.60 -19.07
C HIS A 381 -5.39 -12.18 -18.81
N GLY A 382 -5.50 -11.71 -17.57
CA GLY A 382 -5.12 -10.34 -17.22
C GLY A 382 -6.01 -9.27 -17.86
N GLY A 383 -5.60 -8.01 -17.71
CA GLY A 383 -6.09 -6.90 -18.55
C GLY A 383 -5.24 -6.77 -19.82
N LEU A 384 -5.76 -6.09 -20.84
CA LEU A 384 -5.01 -5.77 -22.07
C LEU A 384 -4.47 -4.34 -21.99
N THR A 385 -3.16 -4.19 -22.16
CA THR A 385 -2.48 -2.89 -22.22
C THR A 385 -2.02 -2.56 -23.63
N ALA A 386 -1.67 -1.30 -23.89
CA ALA A 386 -1.14 -0.87 -25.17
C ALA A 386 0.14 -1.64 -25.56
N ASP A 387 0.96 -2.06 -24.60
CA ASP A 387 2.16 -2.89 -24.83
C ASP A 387 1.78 -4.27 -25.38
N ASP A 388 0.72 -4.90 -24.83
CA ASP A 388 0.22 -6.21 -25.28
C ASP A 388 -0.35 -6.16 -26.71
N LEU A 389 -0.77 -4.97 -27.17
CA LEU A 389 -1.39 -4.76 -28.47
C LEU A 389 -0.40 -4.42 -29.59
N LEU A 390 0.83 -4.01 -29.27
CA LEU A 390 1.79 -3.54 -30.29
C LEU A 390 2.12 -4.61 -31.33
N ASP A 391 2.56 -5.80 -30.90
CA ASP A 391 2.99 -6.86 -31.82
C ASP A 391 1.81 -7.42 -32.62
N PRO A 392 0.64 -7.74 -32.02
CA PRO A 392 -0.52 -8.20 -32.76
C PRO A 392 -0.98 -7.17 -33.80
N LEU A 393 -1.07 -5.89 -33.44
CA LEU A 393 -1.45 -4.83 -34.38
C LEU A 393 -0.41 -4.66 -35.49
N ARG A 394 0.89 -4.62 -35.16
CA ARG A 394 1.95 -4.53 -36.16
C ARG A 394 1.88 -5.70 -37.14
N ARG A 395 1.74 -6.94 -36.65
CA ARG A 395 1.64 -8.13 -37.51
C ARG A 395 0.48 -8.02 -38.50
N ARG A 396 -0.68 -7.53 -38.05
CA ARG A 396 -1.85 -7.34 -38.92
C ARG A 396 -1.71 -6.18 -39.89
N LEU A 397 -1.22 -5.04 -39.42
CA LEU A 397 -1.14 -3.82 -40.23
C LEU A 397 0.03 -3.85 -41.24
N SER A 398 1.08 -4.61 -40.95
CA SER A 398 2.28 -4.64 -41.80
C SER A 398 2.05 -5.19 -43.20
N GLU A 399 0.99 -5.99 -43.40
CA GLU A 399 0.61 -6.54 -44.71
C GLU A 399 0.37 -5.44 -45.77
N ARG A 400 -0.10 -4.26 -45.36
CA ARG A 400 -0.41 -3.15 -46.28
C ARG A 400 0.29 -1.84 -45.97
N ILE A 401 0.52 -1.54 -44.70
CA ILE A 401 1.03 -0.24 -44.26
C ILE A 401 2.33 -0.35 -43.47
N GLY A 402 3.07 -1.45 -43.60
CA GLY A 402 4.29 -1.70 -42.83
C GLY A 402 5.31 -0.57 -42.89
N GLU A 403 5.49 0.07 -44.05
CA GLU A 403 6.40 1.22 -44.23
C GLU A 403 5.93 2.50 -43.53
N ARG A 404 4.64 2.61 -43.21
CA ARG A 404 4.05 3.76 -42.49
C ARG A 404 4.06 3.57 -40.98
N LEU A 405 4.23 2.34 -40.50
CA LEU A 405 4.29 2.08 -39.07
C LEU A 405 5.61 2.59 -38.52
N ALA A 406 5.56 3.19 -37.33
CA ALA A 406 6.76 3.52 -36.57
C ALA A 406 7.65 2.26 -36.47
N PRO A 407 8.99 2.38 -36.51
CA PRO A 407 9.87 1.23 -36.43
C PRO A 407 9.67 0.48 -35.12
N GLU A 408 9.89 -0.83 -35.16
CA GLU A 408 9.89 -1.63 -33.93
C GLU A 408 10.97 -1.10 -33.00
N GLN A 409 10.56 -0.76 -31.78
CA GLN A 409 11.53 -0.38 -30.77
C GLN A 409 12.08 -1.66 -30.16
N PRO A 410 13.42 -1.80 -30.05
CA PRO A 410 14.00 -2.98 -29.43
C PRO A 410 13.47 -3.11 -28.00
N ARG A 411 12.77 -4.21 -27.72
CA ARG A 411 12.40 -4.57 -26.35
C ARG A 411 13.67 -4.74 -25.54
N ARG A 412 13.79 -3.95 -24.49
CA ARG A 412 14.94 -4.06 -23.59
C ARG A 412 14.66 -5.19 -22.62
N GLU A 413 15.45 -6.25 -22.73
CA GLU A 413 15.57 -7.19 -21.63
C GLU A 413 16.29 -6.49 -20.48
N LEU A 414 15.50 -6.01 -19.52
CA LEU A 414 16.03 -5.57 -18.24
C LEU A 414 16.57 -6.82 -17.54
N ILE A 415 17.89 -6.95 -17.45
CA ILE A 415 18.51 -7.95 -16.60
C ILE A 415 18.17 -7.55 -15.16
N PRO A 416 17.34 -8.33 -14.43
CA PRO A 416 17.05 -8.01 -13.05
C PRO A 416 18.38 -8.08 -12.30
N LEU A 417 18.81 -6.96 -11.72
CA LEU A 417 19.83 -7.03 -10.68
C LEU A 417 19.20 -7.84 -9.56
N GLY A 418 19.83 -8.96 -9.21
CA GLY A 418 19.38 -9.91 -8.20
C GLY A 418 19.43 -9.32 -6.79
N THR A 419 18.68 -8.24 -6.55
CA THR A 419 18.47 -7.75 -5.20
C THR A 419 17.45 -8.67 -4.54
N ASP A 420 17.89 -9.45 -3.55
CA ASP A 420 17.04 -10.36 -2.75
C ASP A 420 15.95 -9.64 -1.93
N VAL A 421 15.79 -8.32 -2.10
CA VAL A 421 14.90 -7.45 -1.30
C VAL A 421 13.93 -6.70 -2.21
N ALA A 422 12.64 -7.05 -2.10
CA ALA A 422 11.54 -6.37 -2.78
C ALA A 422 10.53 -5.77 -1.79
N ARG A 423 9.75 -4.81 -2.27
CA ARG A 423 8.58 -4.28 -1.53
C ARG A 423 7.42 -5.26 -1.65
N THR A 424 7.19 -6.07 -0.62
CA THR A 424 6.02 -6.96 -0.54
C THR A 424 4.92 -6.38 0.37
N PRO A 425 3.63 -6.70 0.12
CA PRO A 425 2.55 -6.32 1.02
C PRO A 425 2.83 -6.77 2.46
N TYR A 426 2.75 -5.84 3.43
CA TYR A 426 3.04 -6.14 4.84
C TYR A 426 2.05 -5.53 5.82
N PHE A 427 1.93 -6.11 7.02
CA PHE A 427 1.01 -5.64 8.05
C PHE A 427 1.38 -4.23 8.56
N CYS A 428 0.37 -3.42 8.86
CA CYS A 428 0.58 -2.11 9.47
C CYS A 428 1.33 -2.22 10.82
N SER A 429 2.09 -1.19 11.19
CA SER A 429 2.70 -1.12 12.54
C SER A 429 1.67 -1.32 13.65
N GLY A 430 1.90 -2.30 14.53
CA GLY A 430 0.99 -2.68 15.62
C GLY A 430 -0.34 -3.29 15.15
N CYS A 431 -0.38 -3.90 13.97
CA CYS A 431 -1.56 -4.58 13.43
C CYS A 431 -1.97 -5.75 14.34
N PRO A 432 -3.27 -5.92 14.66
CA PRO A 432 -3.72 -7.11 15.39
C PRO A 432 -3.43 -8.43 14.66
N HIS A 433 -3.39 -8.41 13.32
CA HIS A 433 -3.08 -9.60 12.53
C HIS A 433 -1.69 -10.16 12.83
N ASN A 434 -0.70 -9.34 13.22
CA ASN A 434 0.63 -9.82 13.61
C ASN A 434 0.59 -10.90 14.71
N ARG A 435 -0.45 -10.86 15.55
CA ARG A 435 -0.68 -11.85 16.59
C ARG A 435 -1.81 -12.80 16.25
N SER A 436 -2.94 -12.29 15.76
CA SER A 436 -4.14 -13.11 15.58
C SER A 436 -3.96 -14.20 14.52
N THR A 437 -3.07 -14.03 13.55
CA THR A 437 -2.79 -15.08 12.55
C THR A 437 -1.80 -16.13 13.02
N ARG A 438 -1.11 -15.91 14.15
CA ARG A 438 -0.21 -16.91 14.74
C ARG A 438 -1.00 -18.11 15.26
N VAL A 439 -0.47 -19.31 15.06
CA VAL A 439 -1.08 -20.59 15.49
C VAL A 439 -0.04 -21.50 16.14
N PRO A 440 -0.47 -22.54 16.89
CA PRO A 440 0.44 -23.58 17.36
C PRO A 440 1.26 -24.22 16.23
N GLU A 441 2.45 -24.70 16.56
CA GLU A 441 3.36 -25.33 15.61
C GLU A 441 2.71 -26.55 14.95
N GLY A 442 2.85 -26.67 13.62
CA GLY A 442 2.27 -27.78 12.85
C GLY A 442 0.76 -27.72 12.63
N ALA A 443 0.07 -26.67 13.10
CA ALA A 443 -1.39 -26.57 12.92
C ALA A 443 -1.79 -26.26 11.46
N ALA A 444 -2.84 -26.92 10.99
CA ALA A 444 -3.50 -26.63 9.72
C ALA A 444 -4.40 -25.39 9.83
N VAL A 445 -4.32 -24.49 8.85
CA VAL A 445 -4.96 -23.18 8.92
C VAL A 445 -5.67 -22.82 7.61
N GLY A 446 -6.95 -22.52 7.68
CA GLY A 446 -7.65 -21.82 6.61
C GLY A 446 -7.29 -20.33 6.63
N ALA A 447 -6.79 -19.81 5.49
CA ALA A 447 -6.62 -18.38 5.32
C ALA A 447 -7.99 -17.69 5.29
N GLY A 448 -8.04 -16.47 5.81
CA GLY A 448 -9.21 -15.60 5.67
C GLY A 448 -9.05 -14.64 4.50
N ILE A 449 -10.16 -14.09 4.01
CA ILE A 449 -10.11 -12.92 3.11
C ILE A 449 -9.74 -11.65 3.87
N GLY A 450 -9.17 -10.69 3.16
CA GLY A 450 -8.73 -9.41 3.68
C GLY A 450 -7.27 -9.47 4.11
N CYS A 451 -6.91 -8.76 5.19
CA CYS A 451 -5.52 -8.73 5.63
C CYS A 451 -4.98 -10.13 6.00
N HIS A 452 -5.85 -11.08 6.37
CA HIS A 452 -5.47 -12.47 6.60
C HIS A 452 -4.77 -13.11 5.39
N THR A 453 -5.16 -12.75 4.15
CA THR A 453 -4.56 -13.29 2.92
C THR A 453 -3.07 -12.95 2.81
N MET A 454 -2.60 -11.91 3.50
CA MET A 454 -1.19 -11.49 3.46
C MET A 454 -0.24 -12.54 4.05
N THR A 455 -0.72 -13.45 4.90
CA THR A 455 0.12 -14.54 5.42
C THR A 455 0.58 -15.50 4.32
N LEU A 456 -0.10 -15.53 3.17
CA LEU A 456 0.33 -16.28 1.99
C LEU A 456 1.60 -15.68 1.32
N LEU A 457 1.93 -14.43 1.63
CA LEU A 457 3.05 -13.68 1.05
C LEU A 457 4.18 -13.43 2.06
N MET A 458 4.03 -13.92 3.29
CA MET A 458 5.01 -13.79 4.36
C MET A 458 5.71 -15.13 4.58
N ASP A 459 6.90 -15.09 5.18
CA ASP A 459 7.58 -16.32 5.59
C ASP A 459 6.70 -17.12 6.55
N SER A 460 6.68 -18.44 6.38
CA SER A 460 5.75 -19.37 7.05
C SER A 460 5.92 -19.48 8.56
N ASP A 461 7.03 -18.96 9.10
CA ASP A 461 7.39 -19.11 10.51
C ASP A 461 6.27 -18.58 11.41
N GLY A 462 5.56 -19.51 12.06
CA GLY A 462 4.49 -19.27 13.03
C GLY A 462 3.12 -18.90 12.47
N PHE A 463 2.84 -19.06 11.17
CA PHE A 463 1.50 -18.92 10.59
C PHE A 463 0.78 -20.25 10.31
N GLY A 464 1.45 -21.39 10.56
CA GLY A 464 0.91 -22.73 10.36
C GLY A 464 0.98 -23.20 8.90
N ASP A 465 0.46 -24.40 8.66
CA ASP A 465 0.28 -24.95 7.32
C ASP A 465 -1.01 -24.39 6.70
N ILE A 466 -0.89 -23.48 5.74
CA ILE A 466 -2.05 -22.81 5.16
C ILE A 466 -2.69 -23.73 4.11
N VAL A 467 -3.82 -24.33 4.47
CA VAL A 467 -4.47 -25.39 3.68
C VAL A 467 -5.43 -24.86 2.60
N GLY A 468 -5.74 -23.57 2.59
CA GLY A 468 -6.55 -22.97 1.53
C GLY A 468 -7.13 -21.59 1.85
N LEU A 469 -7.70 -20.97 0.81
CA LEU A 469 -8.44 -19.69 0.84
C LEU A 469 -9.73 -19.85 0.05
N THR A 470 -10.87 -19.44 0.61
CA THR A 470 -12.19 -19.53 -0.03
C THR A 470 -12.76 -18.15 -0.35
N CYS A 471 -13.93 -18.11 -1.00
CA CYS A 471 -14.68 -16.87 -1.22
C CYS A 471 -15.26 -16.30 0.09
N MET A 472 -15.56 -14.99 0.10
CA MET A 472 -15.95 -14.29 1.32
C MET A 472 -17.27 -14.84 1.85
N GLY A 473 -17.28 -15.18 3.14
CA GLY A 473 -18.42 -15.78 3.81
C GLY A 473 -18.46 -17.30 3.76
N GLN A 474 -17.49 -17.95 3.11
CA GLN A 474 -17.32 -19.41 3.07
C GLN A 474 -16.03 -19.87 3.76
N GLU A 475 -15.38 -18.99 4.51
CA GLU A 475 -14.23 -19.34 5.34
C GLU A 475 -14.58 -20.50 6.29
N GLY A 476 -13.80 -21.59 6.22
CA GLY A 476 -13.93 -22.78 7.06
C GLY A 476 -14.78 -23.88 6.44
N ALA A 477 -15.70 -23.54 5.53
CA ALA A 477 -16.57 -24.51 4.88
C ALA A 477 -15.80 -25.51 3.99
N GLN A 478 -14.61 -25.15 3.50
CA GLN A 478 -13.75 -26.09 2.78
C GLN A 478 -13.37 -27.31 3.62
N TRP A 479 -13.32 -27.17 4.95
CA TRP A 479 -13.05 -28.28 5.85
C TRP A 479 -14.10 -29.38 5.76
N ILE A 480 -15.36 -29.03 5.47
CA ILE A 480 -16.45 -29.99 5.28
C ILE A 480 -16.12 -30.97 4.15
N GLY A 481 -15.50 -30.47 3.08
CA GLY A 481 -15.04 -31.29 1.97
C GLY A 481 -13.68 -31.96 2.17
N MET A 482 -12.88 -31.54 3.15
CA MET A 482 -11.52 -32.04 3.38
C MET A 482 -11.43 -33.06 4.50
N ALA A 483 -12.11 -32.82 5.63
CA ALA A 483 -12.01 -33.61 6.86
C ALA A 483 -12.20 -35.12 6.64
N PRO A 484 -13.12 -35.60 5.76
CA PRO A 484 -13.28 -37.03 5.52
C PRO A 484 -12.08 -37.72 4.84
N PHE A 485 -11.12 -36.96 4.31
CA PHE A 485 -10.04 -37.47 3.45
C PHE A 485 -8.63 -37.22 4.02
N VAL A 486 -8.52 -36.68 5.23
CA VAL A 486 -7.22 -36.39 5.87
C VAL A 486 -7.18 -36.92 7.30
N GLU A 487 -5.99 -37.26 7.79
CA GLU A 487 -5.80 -37.71 9.18
C GLU A 487 -5.82 -36.54 10.18
N THR A 488 -5.62 -35.31 9.69
CA THR A 488 -5.69 -34.10 10.50
C THR A 488 -7.09 -33.96 11.10
N PRO A 489 -7.26 -33.96 12.43
CA PRO A 489 -8.59 -33.95 13.04
C PRO A 489 -9.21 -32.55 13.10
N HIS A 490 -8.39 -31.50 13.08
CA HIS A 490 -8.79 -30.14 13.42
C HIS A 490 -8.08 -29.10 12.54
N ILE A 491 -8.78 -28.01 12.24
CA ILE A 491 -8.18 -26.83 11.63
C ILE A 491 -8.51 -25.54 12.39
N PHE A 492 -7.64 -24.54 12.26
CA PHE A 492 -7.95 -23.16 12.62
C PHE A 492 -8.43 -22.38 11.39
N GLN A 493 -9.58 -21.71 11.47
CA GLN A 493 -10.05 -20.84 10.40
C GLN A 493 -9.93 -19.37 10.81
N ASN A 494 -9.08 -18.60 10.12
CA ASN A 494 -9.04 -17.16 10.32
C ASN A 494 -10.26 -16.49 9.67
N ILE A 495 -10.96 -15.62 10.39
CA ILE A 495 -12.11 -14.87 9.88
C ILE A 495 -12.17 -13.47 10.51
N GLY A 496 -12.51 -12.45 9.71
CA GLY A 496 -12.72 -11.09 10.21
C GLY A 496 -14.19 -10.86 10.61
N ASP A 497 -14.43 -9.90 11.50
CA ASP A 497 -15.78 -9.45 11.85
C ASP A 497 -16.61 -8.96 10.65
N GLY A 498 -16.01 -8.23 9.70
CA GLY A 498 -16.67 -7.87 8.44
C GLY A 498 -17.20 -9.09 7.66
N THR A 499 -16.36 -10.11 7.49
CA THR A 499 -16.74 -11.38 6.85
C THR A 499 -17.83 -12.11 7.65
N TYR A 500 -17.72 -12.12 8.97
CA TYR A 500 -18.70 -12.75 9.85
C TYR A 500 -20.11 -12.18 9.64
N PHE A 501 -20.25 -10.85 9.60
CA PHE A 501 -21.53 -10.19 9.36
C PHE A 501 -22.00 -10.27 7.90
N HIS A 502 -21.07 -10.33 6.94
CA HIS A 502 -21.41 -10.46 5.53
C HIS A 502 -22.12 -11.78 5.23
N SER A 503 -21.50 -12.91 5.56
CA SER A 503 -22.07 -14.26 5.36
C SER A 503 -21.40 -15.37 6.16
N GLY A 504 -20.30 -15.07 6.88
CA GLY A 504 -19.53 -16.08 7.62
C GLY A 504 -20.30 -16.76 8.76
N GLN A 505 -21.38 -16.15 9.25
CA GLN A 505 -22.32 -16.81 10.16
C GLN A 505 -22.89 -18.10 9.57
N LEU A 506 -23.20 -18.12 8.27
CA LEU A 506 -23.72 -19.30 7.59
C LEU A 506 -22.64 -20.40 7.45
N ALA A 507 -21.39 -20.02 7.23
CA ALA A 507 -20.28 -20.97 7.20
C ALA A 507 -20.07 -21.65 8.56
N ILE A 508 -20.14 -20.90 9.66
CA ILE A 508 -20.05 -21.45 11.03
C ILE A 508 -21.21 -22.42 11.28
N GLN A 509 -22.45 -22.05 10.92
CA GLN A 509 -23.61 -22.95 11.03
C GLN A 509 -23.43 -24.22 10.19
N GLY A 510 -22.88 -24.10 8.99
CA GLY A 510 -22.57 -25.25 8.13
C GLY A 510 -21.56 -26.20 8.76
N ALA A 511 -20.50 -25.68 9.39
CA ALA A 511 -19.52 -26.49 10.11
C ALA A 511 -20.13 -27.18 11.34
N ILE A 512 -21.02 -26.50 12.08
CA ILE A 512 -21.77 -27.08 13.20
C ILE A 512 -22.66 -28.23 12.71
N ALA A 513 -23.41 -28.00 11.63
CA ALA A 513 -24.29 -29.01 11.05
C ALA A 513 -23.53 -30.23 10.53
N ALA A 514 -22.30 -30.05 10.05
CA ALA A 514 -21.42 -31.12 9.62
C ALA A 514 -20.75 -31.89 10.78
N GLY A 515 -20.83 -31.39 12.02
CA GLY A 515 -20.26 -32.04 13.21
C GLY A 515 -18.73 -32.12 13.19
N LEU A 516 -18.04 -31.10 12.66
CA LEU A 516 -16.59 -31.10 12.48
C LEU A 516 -15.86 -30.32 13.58
N ASP A 517 -14.62 -30.72 13.86
CA ASP A 517 -13.75 -30.03 14.80
C ASP A 517 -13.02 -28.87 14.08
N VAL A 518 -13.45 -27.64 14.36
CA VAL A 518 -12.87 -26.40 13.78
C VAL A 518 -12.86 -25.29 14.82
N THR A 519 -11.73 -24.58 14.92
CA THR A 519 -11.66 -23.33 15.71
C THR A 519 -11.70 -22.12 14.80
N TYR A 520 -12.81 -21.38 14.82
CA TYR A 520 -12.91 -20.09 14.14
C TYR A 520 -12.23 -18.99 14.95
N LYS A 521 -11.20 -18.39 14.37
CA LYS A 521 -10.46 -17.27 14.94
C LYS A 521 -11.04 -15.97 14.40
N LEU A 522 -12.07 -15.47 15.10
CA LEU A 522 -12.76 -14.24 14.78
C LEU A 522 -11.96 -13.02 15.25
N LEU A 523 -11.26 -12.37 14.33
CA LEU A 523 -10.60 -11.10 14.62
C LEU A 523 -11.64 -9.97 14.66
N TRP A 524 -11.86 -9.41 15.85
CA TRP A 524 -12.77 -8.32 16.10
C TRP A 524 -12.03 -6.98 16.08
N ASN A 525 -11.91 -6.41 14.88
CA ASN A 525 -11.13 -5.20 14.62
C ASN A 525 -11.98 -3.94 14.37
N ARG A 526 -13.30 -4.12 14.23
CA ARG A 526 -14.36 -3.13 13.97
C ARG A 526 -14.21 -2.39 12.64
N THR A 527 -13.56 -2.99 11.65
CA THR A 527 -13.23 -2.28 10.42
C THR A 527 -13.05 -3.24 9.24
N VAL A 528 -13.70 -2.94 8.11
CA VAL A 528 -13.39 -3.55 6.81
C VAL A 528 -12.08 -2.95 6.29
N ALA A 529 -10.97 -3.55 6.74
CA ALA A 529 -9.67 -2.87 6.78
C ALA A 529 -9.07 -2.58 5.41
N MET A 530 -9.18 -3.50 4.43
CA MET A 530 -8.53 -3.34 3.12
C MET A 530 -9.28 -2.40 2.17
N THR A 531 -10.58 -2.21 2.33
CA THR A 531 -11.45 -1.51 1.37
C THR A 531 -11.63 -0.02 1.65
N GLY A 532 -10.83 0.57 2.56
CA GLY A 532 -10.89 2.00 2.88
C GLY A 532 -11.10 2.31 4.37
N GLY A 533 -11.47 1.31 5.17
CA GLY A 533 -11.64 1.43 6.60
C GLY A 533 -13.07 1.70 7.05
N GLN A 534 -14.06 1.16 6.33
CA GLN A 534 -15.49 1.25 6.66
C GLN A 534 -15.81 0.45 7.93
N ASP A 535 -16.89 0.84 8.62
CA ASP A 535 -17.46 0.03 9.68
C ASP A 535 -18.21 -1.18 9.08
N PRO A 536 -18.11 -2.39 9.67
CA PRO A 536 -18.91 -3.53 9.24
C PRO A 536 -20.41 -3.25 9.31
N GLN A 537 -21.14 -3.58 8.25
CA GLN A 537 -22.60 -3.39 8.21
C GLN A 537 -23.30 -4.34 9.18
N GLY A 538 -24.30 -3.85 9.91
CA GLY A 538 -25.08 -4.65 10.88
C GLY A 538 -24.30 -5.12 12.10
N MET A 539 -23.16 -4.50 12.43
CA MET A 539 -22.29 -4.94 13.52
C MET A 539 -23.00 -4.97 14.88
N LEU A 540 -23.08 -6.16 15.48
CA LEU A 540 -23.50 -6.34 16.88
C LEU A 540 -22.32 -6.16 17.84
N GLY A 541 -22.56 -6.01 19.14
CA GLY A 541 -21.50 -6.04 20.14
C GLY A 541 -20.96 -7.46 20.36
N VAL A 542 -19.76 -7.59 20.94
CA VAL A 542 -19.13 -8.91 21.20
C VAL A 542 -20.02 -9.78 22.10
N ALA A 543 -20.70 -9.18 23.08
CA ALA A 543 -21.61 -9.91 23.96
C ALA A 543 -22.79 -10.52 23.20
N GLU A 544 -23.43 -9.74 22.31
CA GLU A 544 -24.50 -10.22 21.44
C GLU A 544 -24.00 -11.33 20.50
N VAL A 545 -22.82 -11.16 19.91
CA VAL A 545 -22.22 -12.19 19.04
C VAL A 545 -21.98 -13.48 19.81
N CYS A 546 -21.46 -13.43 21.04
CA CYS A 546 -21.32 -14.62 21.87
C CYS A 546 -22.66 -15.32 22.12
N ARG A 547 -23.74 -14.56 22.40
CA ARG A 547 -25.08 -15.15 22.58
C ARG A 547 -25.57 -15.85 21.31
N VAL A 548 -25.38 -15.22 20.14
CA VAL A 548 -25.76 -15.80 18.84
C VAL A 548 -24.97 -17.08 18.56
N LEU A 549 -23.65 -17.07 18.76
CA LEU A 549 -22.80 -18.24 18.52
C LEU A 549 -23.17 -19.42 19.41
N LEU A 550 -23.38 -19.19 20.71
CA LEU A 550 -23.81 -20.24 21.64
C LEU A 550 -25.21 -20.77 21.27
N ALA A 551 -26.14 -19.88 20.88
CA ALA A 551 -27.47 -20.29 20.43
C ALA A 551 -27.44 -21.11 19.12
N GLN A 552 -26.44 -20.90 18.26
CA GLN A 552 -26.22 -21.68 17.04
C GLN A 552 -25.62 -23.07 17.29
N GLY A 553 -25.10 -23.34 18.51
CA GLY A 553 -24.49 -24.61 18.86
C GLY A 553 -22.96 -24.63 18.84
N VAL A 554 -22.30 -23.48 18.89
CA VAL A 554 -20.84 -23.43 19.12
C VAL A 554 -20.53 -24.03 20.49
N ALA A 555 -19.64 -25.02 20.53
CA ALA A 555 -19.31 -25.79 21.73
C ALA A 555 -18.61 -24.95 22.81
N ARG A 556 -17.76 -23.99 22.39
CA ARG A 556 -17.06 -23.08 23.30
C ARG A 556 -16.70 -21.76 22.63
N VAL A 557 -16.88 -20.65 23.37
CA VAL A 557 -16.47 -19.31 22.95
C VAL A 557 -15.48 -18.72 23.97
N LEU A 558 -14.35 -18.20 23.48
CA LEU A 558 -13.35 -17.53 24.31
C LEU A 558 -12.99 -16.17 23.71
N VAL A 559 -12.98 -15.12 24.53
CA VAL A 559 -12.61 -13.76 24.13
C VAL A 559 -11.21 -13.44 24.63
N THR A 560 -10.33 -13.00 23.75
CA THR A 560 -9.02 -12.42 24.13
C THR A 560 -9.02 -10.93 23.87
N THR A 561 -8.52 -10.14 24.82
CA THR A 561 -8.51 -8.67 24.68
C THR A 561 -7.36 -8.00 25.44
N THR A 562 -7.07 -6.75 25.06
CA THR A 562 -6.22 -5.84 25.86
C THR A 562 -6.99 -5.10 26.95
N ASP A 563 -8.31 -4.98 26.82
CA ASP A 563 -9.16 -4.19 27.70
C ASP A 563 -10.05 -5.10 28.55
N LEU A 564 -9.43 -5.80 29.51
CA LEU A 564 -10.15 -6.65 30.46
C LEU A 564 -11.17 -5.86 31.30
N ALA A 565 -10.91 -4.58 31.55
CA ALA A 565 -11.78 -3.75 32.39
C ALA A 565 -13.16 -3.57 31.74
N ARG A 566 -13.21 -3.35 30.42
CA ARG A 566 -14.47 -3.25 29.67
C ARG A 566 -15.34 -4.51 29.80
N TYR A 567 -14.72 -5.69 29.82
CA TYR A 567 -15.44 -6.95 29.88
C TYR A 567 -15.86 -7.40 31.28
N ARG A 568 -15.24 -6.86 32.35
CA ARG A 568 -15.69 -7.12 33.73
C ARG A 568 -17.09 -6.59 34.01
N THR A 569 -17.53 -5.60 33.26
CA THR A 569 -18.86 -4.98 33.36
C THR A 569 -19.74 -5.29 32.15
N ALA A 570 -19.24 -6.06 31.18
CA ALA A 570 -20.01 -6.45 30.01
C ALA A 570 -20.97 -7.59 30.37
N ASP A 571 -22.18 -7.54 29.84
CA ASP A 571 -23.19 -8.57 30.02
C ASP A 571 -22.92 -9.76 29.07
N LEU A 572 -21.91 -10.56 29.40
CA LEU A 572 -21.55 -11.77 28.63
C LEU A 572 -22.43 -12.96 29.04
N PRO A 573 -22.82 -13.83 28.08
CA PRO A 573 -23.53 -15.06 28.42
C PRO A 573 -22.66 -16.03 29.23
N GLU A 574 -23.31 -16.92 29.96
CA GLU A 574 -22.64 -18.00 30.69
C GLU A 574 -21.83 -18.90 29.74
N GLY A 575 -20.65 -19.35 30.19
CA GLY A 575 -19.76 -20.19 29.38
C GLY A 575 -18.78 -19.44 28.47
N VAL A 576 -18.76 -18.10 28.50
CA VAL A 576 -17.76 -17.29 27.78
C VAL A 576 -16.62 -16.88 28.70
N ASP A 577 -15.42 -17.35 28.40
CA ASP A 577 -14.20 -16.97 29.11
C ASP A 577 -13.59 -15.69 28.48
N VAL A 578 -13.13 -14.75 29.31
CA VAL A 578 -12.39 -13.55 28.84
C VAL A 578 -10.97 -13.55 29.38
N TRP A 579 -10.01 -13.68 28.48
CA TRP A 579 -8.59 -13.80 28.80
C TRP A 579 -7.79 -12.58 28.33
N PRO A 580 -6.67 -12.27 29.00
CA PRO A 580 -5.74 -11.28 28.49
C PRO A 580 -5.16 -11.76 27.16
N ARG A 581 -4.91 -10.83 26.24
CA ARG A 581 -4.46 -11.17 24.88
C ARG A 581 -3.13 -11.93 24.81
N ASP A 582 -2.30 -11.89 25.85
CA ASP A 582 -1.01 -12.59 25.92
C ASP A 582 -1.13 -14.10 26.08
N ARG A 583 -2.30 -14.59 26.50
CA ARG A 583 -2.64 -16.01 26.55
C ARG A 583 -3.29 -16.53 25.27
N LEU A 584 -3.05 -15.89 24.12
CA LEU A 584 -3.67 -16.25 22.85
C LEU A 584 -3.30 -17.67 22.39
N MET A 585 -2.04 -18.08 22.52
CA MET A 585 -1.60 -19.42 22.12
C MET A 585 -2.23 -20.50 22.99
N GLU A 586 -2.21 -20.30 24.31
CA GLU A 586 -2.86 -21.19 25.28
C GLU A 586 -4.37 -21.32 25.01
N ALA A 587 -5.04 -20.22 24.66
CA ALA A 587 -6.45 -20.25 24.27
C ALA A 587 -6.68 -21.07 22.99
N GLN A 588 -5.80 -20.96 21.99
CA GLN A 588 -5.90 -21.74 20.75
C GLN A 588 -5.73 -23.24 21.01
N GLU A 589 -4.73 -23.64 21.79
CA GLU A 589 -4.50 -25.04 22.18
C GLU A 589 -5.68 -25.62 22.95
N LEU A 590 -6.22 -24.85 23.91
CA LEU A 590 -7.39 -25.25 24.68
C LEU A 590 -8.62 -25.49 23.79
N LEU A 591 -8.87 -24.58 22.83
CA LEU A 591 -10.02 -24.67 21.95
C LEU A 591 -9.88 -25.78 20.91
N ALA A 592 -8.66 -26.05 20.41
CA ALA A 592 -8.40 -27.16 19.51
C ALA A 592 -8.61 -28.53 20.15
N GLY A 593 -8.50 -28.63 21.48
CA GLY A 593 -8.79 -29.86 22.23
C GLY A 593 -10.27 -30.10 22.54
N VAL A 594 -11.17 -29.20 22.14
CA VAL A 594 -12.62 -29.33 22.34
C VAL A 594 -13.24 -29.85 21.04
N SER A 595 -13.97 -30.97 21.12
CA SER A 595 -14.70 -31.50 19.97
C SER A 595 -15.90 -30.62 19.62
N GLY A 596 -16.16 -30.50 18.32
CA GLY A 596 -17.15 -29.60 17.71
C GLY A 596 -16.54 -28.25 17.31
N VAL A 597 -17.42 -27.36 16.86
CA VAL A 597 -17.02 -26.02 16.44
C VAL A 597 -16.78 -25.13 17.66
N THR A 598 -15.62 -24.48 17.71
CA THR A 598 -15.29 -23.48 18.73
C THR A 598 -14.95 -22.13 18.12
N VAL A 599 -15.07 -21.05 18.91
CA VAL A 599 -14.78 -19.69 18.45
C VAL A 599 -13.85 -18.96 19.41
N LEU A 600 -12.74 -18.45 18.87
CA LEU A 600 -11.84 -17.52 19.53
C LEU A 600 -12.07 -16.11 19.00
N ILE A 601 -12.67 -15.24 19.81
CA ILE A 601 -12.85 -13.83 19.47
C ILE A 601 -11.61 -13.05 19.95
N HIS A 602 -10.82 -12.53 19.02
CA HIS A 602 -9.67 -11.67 19.33
C HIS A 602 -10.05 -10.20 19.19
N ASP A 603 -10.37 -9.53 20.30
CA ASP A 603 -10.78 -8.12 20.30
C ASP A 603 -9.59 -7.17 20.38
N GLN A 604 -9.19 -6.69 19.19
CA GLN A 604 -8.19 -5.65 19.02
C GLN A 604 -8.47 -4.82 17.76
N GLN A 605 -8.62 -3.51 17.93
CA GLN A 605 -8.97 -2.57 16.86
C GLN A 605 -7.96 -2.57 15.70
N CYS A 606 -8.46 -2.34 14.48
CA CYS A 606 -7.62 -2.07 13.30
C CYS A 606 -6.58 -0.98 13.59
N ALA A 607 -5.30 -1.28 13.32
CA ALA A 607 -4.20 -0.39 13.64
C ALA A 607 -4.20 0.92 12.82
N ALA A 608 -4.57 0.82 11.53
CA ALA A 608 -4.63 1.98 10.64
C ALA A 608 -5.72 2.96 11.09
N GLU A 609 -6.94 2.47 11.37
CA GLU A 609 -8.04 3.30 11.84
C GLU A 609 -7.84 3.79 13.27
N ALA A 610 -7.24 3.00 14.17
CA ALA A 610 -6.86 3.48 15.49
C ALA A 610 -5.90 4.68 15.40
N ARG A 611 -4.91 4.66 14.49
CA ARG A 611 -4.02 5.80 14.24
C ARG A 611 -4.77 7.01 13.69
N ARG A 612 -5.66 6.81 12.70
CA ARG A 612 -6.47 7.90 12.12
C ARG A 612 -7.41 8.51 13.16
N GLY A 613 -8.11 7.67 13.94
CA GLY A 613 -8.96 8.09 15.05
C GLY A 613 -8.20 8.86 16.14
N ARG A 614 -6.97 8.45 16.47
CA ARG A 614 -6.09 9.20 17.38
C ARG A 614 -5.71 10.57 16.84
N LYS A 615 -5.43 10.68 15.53
CA LYS A 615 -5.19 11.98 14.87
C LYS A 615 -6.44 12.87 14.89
N ARG A 616 -7.63 12.29 14.67
CA ARG A 616 -8.93 12.98 14.75
C ARG A 616 -9.40 13.26 16.19
N GLY A 617 -8.77 12.67 17.20
CA GLY A 617 -9.16 12.80 18.61
C GLY A 617 -10.34 11.93 19.05
N THR A 618 -10.81 10.99 18.21
CA THR A 618 -11.92 10.08 18.52
C THR A 618 -11.49 8.81 19.27
N VAL A 619 -10.20 8.44 19.19
CA VAL A 619 -9.63 7.29 19.91
C VAL A 619 -8.60 7.79 20.92
N ALA A 620 -8.65 7.25 22.14
CA ALA A 620 -7.70 7.60 23.19
C ALA A 620 -6.26 7.22 22.79
N VAL A 621 -5.34 8.17 22.97
CA VAL A 621 -3.90 7.92 22.76
C VAL A 621 -3.33 7.31 24.04
N PRO A 622 -2.69 6.12 23.97
CA PRO A 622 -1.94 5.58 25.09
C PRO A 622 -0.92 6.59 25.63
N ARG A 623 -0.83 6.70 26.96
CA ARG A 623 0.09 7.66 27.61
C ARG A 623 1.54 7.19 27.66
N GLN A 624 1.76 5.93 27.29
CA GLN A 624 3.07 5.30 27.28
C GLN A 624 3.64 5.34 25.87
N ARG A 625 4.93 5.68 25.76
CA ARG A 625 5.74 5.50 24.55
C ARG A 625 6.91 4.57 24.84
N VAL A 626 7.33 3.81 23.85
CA VAL A 626 8.46 2.88 23.92
C VAL A 626 9.61 3.44 23.10
N PHE A 627 10.80 3.42 23.67
CA PHE A 627 12.05 3.80 23.04
C PHE A 627 13.05 2.65 23.20
N ILE A 628 14.02 2.56 22.30
CA ILE A 628 15.16 1.65 22.43
C ILE A 628 16.39 2.51 22.67
N ASN A 629 17.16 2.18 23.71
CA ASN A 629 18.48 2.74 23.91
C ASN A 629 19.43 2.07 22.91
N GLU A 630 19.77 2.80 21.85
CA GLU A 630 20.60 2.32 20.74
C GLU A 630 22.00 1.88 21.19
N ARG A 631 22.54 2.43 22.29
CA ARG A 631 23.82 1.98 22.85
C ARG A 631 23.73 0.62 23.52
N ILE A 632 22.60 0.33 24.17
CA ILE A 632 22.36 -0.98 24.78
C ILE A 632 21.99 -1.98 23.68
N CYS A 633 21.18 -1.63 22.70
CA CYS A 633 20.72 -2.52 21.64
C CYS A 633 21.86 -3.31 20.94
N GLU A 634 21.66 -4.60 20.70
CA GLU A 634 22.61 -5.43 19.94
C GLU A 634 22.19 -5.65 18.46
N GLY A 635 21.05 -5.09 18.04
CA GLY A 635 20.57 -5.22 16.67
C GLY A 635 20.15 -6.65 16.29
N CYS A 636 19.73 -7.46 17.27
CA CYS A 636 19.39 -8.87 17.07
C CYS A 636 18.03 -9.12 16.42
N GLY A 637 17.19 -8.10 16.28
CA GLY A 637 15.86 -8.21 15.66
C GLY A 637 14.80 -8.99 16.42
N ASP A 638 15.09 -9.53 17.61
CA ASP A 638 14.10 -10.27 18.40
C ASP A 638 12.78 -9.50 18.60
N CYS A 639 12.89 -8.21 18.94
CA CYS A 639 11.72 -7.35 19.04
C CYS A 639 10.94 -7.17 17.72
N ALA A 640 11.62 -7.25 16.57
CA ALA A 640 11.01 -7.19 15.25
C ALA A 640 10.37 -8.53 14.87
N SER A 641 11.03 -9.65 15.13
CA SER A 641 10.52 -11.01 14.90
C SER A 641 9.24 -11.28 15.70
N ILE A 642 9.22 -10.95 16.99
CA ILE A 642 8.04 -11.16 17.84
C ILE A 642 6.89 -10.22 17.48
N SER A 643 7.19 -8.94 17.21
CA SER A 643 6.13 -7.95 16.95
C SER A 643 5.68 -7.88 15.50
N ASN A 644 6.50 -8.38 14.57
CA ASN A 644 6.31 -8.29 13.12
C ASN A 644 5.95 -6.86 12.67
N CYS A 645 6.60 -5.85 13.27
CA CYS A 645 6.16 -4.45 13.23
C CYS A 645 7.12 -3.53 12.47
N LEU A 646 6.62 -2.89 11.41
CA LEU A 646 7.37 -1.96 10.55
C LEU A 646 7.91 -0.69 11.24
N SER A 647 7.42 -0.36 12.44
CA SER A 647 7.98 0.74 13.23
C SER A 647 9.21 0.34 14.05
N VAL A 648 9.55 -0.95 14.08
CA VAL A 648 10.80 -1.46 14.65
C VAL A 648 11.82 -1.45 13.53
N GLN A 649 12.58 -0.35 13.40
CA GLN A 649 13.44 -0.12 12.25
C GLN A 649 14.91 -0.35 12.61
N PRO A 650 15.72 -0.96 11.72
CA PRO A 650 17.16 -0.91 11.85
C PRO A 650 17.67 0.54 11.72
N VAL A 651 18.76 0.84 12.41
CA VAL A 651 19.47 2.12 12.32
C VAL A 651 20.97 1.87 12.40
N GLU A 652 21.74 2.48 11.50
CA GLU A 652 23.19 2.41 11.55
C GLU A 652 23.75 3.39 12.58
N THR A 653 24.75 2.92 13.33
CA THR A 653 25.43 3.70 14.37
C THR A 653 26.93 3.41 14.32
N PRO A 654 27.79 4.27 14.90
CA PRO A 654 29.23 3.98 15.01
C PRO A 654 29.56 2.66 15.74
N PHE A 655 28.60 2.08 16.48
CA PHE A 655 28.75 0.81 17.19
C PHE A 655 28.13 -0.38 16.42
N GLY A 656 27.96 -0.22 15.11
CA GLY A 656 27.27 -1.14 14.21
C GLY A 656 25.75 -0.98 14.20
N ARG A 657 25.07 -1.83 13.44
CA ARG A 657 23.61 -1.83 13.26
C ARG A 657 22.86 -2.00 14.58
N LYS A 658 21.89 -1.13 14.83
CA LYS A 658 20.99 -1.12 16.01
C LYS A 658 19.53 -1.12 15.57
N THR A 659 18.63 -1.05 16.54
CA THR A 659 17.19 -1.00 16.32
C THR A 659 16.62 0.21 17.04
N ARG A 660 15.68 0.91 16.40
CA ARG A 660 14.92 2.00 17.02
C ARG A 660 13.43 1.84 16.77
N ILE A 661 12.63 2.54 17.56
CA ILE A 661 11.18 2.62 17.36
C ILE A 661 10.85 3.95 16.69
N ASP A 662 10.40 3.91 15.44
CA ASP A 662 9.90 5.09 14.74
C ASP A 662 8.62 5.62 15.43
N GLN A 663 8.78 6.72 16.15
CA GLN A 663 7.72 7.36 16.93
C GLN A 663 6.62 7.98 16.08
N THR A 664 6.87 8.20 14.79
CA THR A 664 5.92 8.83 13.86
C THR A 664 4.92 7.81 13.31
N THR A 665 5.36 6.57 13.10
CA THR A 665 4.55 5.48 12.54
C THR A 665 4.02 4.50 13.59
N CYS A 666 4.65 4.44 14.78
CA CYS A 666 4.27 3.53 15.87
C CYS A 666 2.78 3.66 16.26
N ASN A 667 2.10 2.52 16.36
CA ASN A 667 0.69 2.46 16.77
C ASN A 667 0.47 2.09 18.24
N LEU A 668 1.52 2.11 19.07
CA LEU A 668 1.45 2.01 20.53
C LEU A 668 0.72 0.74 21.02
N ASP A 669 0.90 -0.38 20.34
CA ASP A 669 0.37 -1.69 20.73
C ASP A 669 1.30 -2.41 21.73
N PHE A 670 2.56 -1.98 21.82
CA PHE A 670 3.58 -2.41 22.78
C PHE A 670 4.07 -3.86 22.65
N SER A 671 3.69 -4.58 21.59
CA SER A 671 4.09 -5.99 21.39
C SER A 671 5.61 -6.16 21.27
N CYS A 672 6.35 -5.13 20.81
CA CYS A 672 7.81 -5.14 20.80
C CYS A 672 8.43 -5.31 22.20
N LEU A 673 7.72 -4.97 23.28
CA LEU A 673 8.22 -5.15 24.64
C LEU A 673 8.29 -6.62 25.06
N GLU A 674 7.61 -7.53 24.35
CA GLU A 674 7.62 -8.98 24.61
C GLU A 674 8.98 -9.61 24.25
N GLY A 675 9.79 -8.98 23.38
CA GLY A 675 11.14 -9.44 23.05
C GLY A 675 12.11 -9.39 24.22
N ASP A 676 13.07 -10.29 24.25
CA ASP A 676 14.08 -10.48 25.29
C ASP A 676 15.25 -9.50 25.15
N CYS A 677 14.96 -8.22 25.42
CA CYS A 677 15.92 -7.13 25.26
C CYS A 677 15.90 -6.14 26.45
N PRO A 678 17.04 -5.83 27.08
CA PRO A 678 17.16 -4.84 28.15
C PRO A 678 17.27 -3.38 27.64
N SER A 679 17.31 -3.17 26.33
CA SER A 679 17.46 -1.83 25.73
C SER A 679 16.21 -0.95 25.84
N PHE A 680 15.07 -1.54 26.17
CA PHE A 680 13.79 -0.84 26.14
C PHE A 680 13.64 0.17 27.28
N MET A 681 13.11 1.33 26.91
CA MET A 681 12.71 2.40 27.81
C MET A 681 11.25 2.76 27.56
N THR A 682 10.56 3.18 28.60
CA THR A 682 9.18 3.66 28.49
C THR A 682 9.03 5.04 29.12
N VAL A 683 8.30 5.92 28.44
CA VAL A 683 7.91 7.24 28.97
C VAL A 683 6.40 7.22 29.17
N THR A 684 5.94 7.41 30.41
CA THR A 684 4.50 7.43 30.75
C THR A 684 4.07 8.80 31.23
N ALA A 685 3.18 9.47 30.49
CA ALA A 685 2.65 10.78 30.87
C ALA A 685 1.65 10.70 32.07
N PRO A 686 1.60 11.70 32.97
CA PRO A 686 0.71 11.72 34.13
C PRO A 686 -0.78 11.86 33.75
N GLY A 687 -1.67 11.38 34.63
CA GLY A 687 -3.13 11.37 34.41
C GLY A 687 -3.87 12.70 34.63
N ARG A 688 -5.17 12.72 34.28
CA ARG A 688 -6.09 13.90 34.25
C ARG A 688 -6.09 14.77 35.52
N LEU A 689 -5.73 14.25 36.68
CA LEU A 689 -5.83 14.96 37.97
C LEU A 689 -4.94 16.23 38.06
N ARG A 690 -3.78 16.27 37.38
CA ARG A 690 -2.93 17.48 37.33
C ARG A 690 -3.41 18.53 36.33
N SER A 691 -4.21 18.15 35.32
CA SER A 691 -4.81 19.11 34.39
C SER A 691 -5.91 19.97 35.02
N TRP A 692 -6.49 19.52 36.13
CA TRP A 692 -7.44 20.27 36.95
C TRP A 692 -6.74 21.34 37.80
N LEU A 693 -5.60 21.00 38.41
CA LEU A 693 -4.77 21.95 39.17
C LEU A 693 -4.14 23.05 38.30
N HIS A 694 -3.92 22.80 37.00
CA HIS A 694 -3.49 23.83 36.05
C HIS A 694 -4.65 24.68 35.48
N ARG A 695 -5.93 24.39 35.79
CA ARG A 695 -7.06 25.26 35.40
C ARG A 695 -7.29 26.43 36.36
N THR A 696 -6.76 26.38 37.58
CA THR A 696 -6.96 27.42 38.61
C THR A 696 -5.81 28.42 38.70
N GLY A 697 -4.75 28.29 37.89
CA GLY A 697 -3.69 29.28 37.72
C GLY A 697 -3.79 29.97 36.37
N GLY A 698 -4.09 31.27 36.35
CA GLY A 698 -4.27 32.06 35.14
C GLY A 698 -3.00 32.21 34.30
N ARG A 699 -3.22 32.36 32.98
CA ARG A 699 -2.24 32.64 31.90
C ARG A 699 -1.25 31.51 31.57
N ASP A 700 -1.72 30.48 30.86
CA ASP A 700 -1.00 30.05 29.64
C ASP A 700 -1.90 29.27 28.67
N ARG A 701 -2.71 30.00 27.90
CA ARG A 701 -3.60 29.42 26.87
C ARG A 701 -2.94 29.35 25.49
N ARG A 702 -1.63 29.64 25.39
CA ARG A 702 -0.86 29.70 24.12
C ARG A 702 -0.09 28.41 23.75
N GLN A 703 -0.09 27.36 24.58
CA GLN A 703 0.72 26.16 24.34
C GLN A 703 -0.04 24.87 23.96
N ARG A 704 -1.27 24.95 23.44
CA ARG A 704 -2.01 23.78 22.91
C ARG A 704 -2.34 23.90 21.42
N ARG A 705 -1.29 23.98 20.61
CA ARG A 705 -1.21 23.53 19.22
C ARG A 705 0.27 23.39 18.89
N ALA A 706 0.84 22.22 19.18
CA ALA A 706 2.19 21.90 18.71
C ALA A 706 2.12 21.55 17.21
N SER A 707 1.74 22.51 16.37
CA SER A 707 2.44 22.67 15.10
C SER A 707 3.79 23.24 15.51
N ARG A 708 4.86 22.44 15.49
CA ARG A 708 6.21 22.99 15.60
C ARG A 708 6.31 24.09 14.53
N THR A 709 6.56 25.32 14.94
CA THR A 709 7.05 26.34 13.99
C THR A 709 8.24 25.71 13.27
N PRO A 710 8.36 25.83 11.93
CA PRO A 710 9.55 25.41 11.22
C PRO A 710 10.79 25.92 11.96
N ALA A 711 11.81 25.08 12.14
CA ALA A 711 13.01 25.53 12.83
C ALA A 711 13.71 26.64 12.02
N HIS A 712 13.55 26.59 10.70
CA HIS A 712 14.05 27.54 9.73
C HIS A 712 12.98 27.80 8.65
N ALA A 713 12.83 29.06 8.22
CA ALA A 713 12.00 29.43 7.08
C ALA A 713 12.79 29.26 5.77
N ALA A 714 12.14 28.78 4.72
CA ALA A 714 12.77 28.62 3.41
C ALA A 714 13.16 29.99 2.79
N PRO A 715 14.19 30.05 1.94
CA PRO A 715 14.50 31.25 1.16
C PRO A 715 13.32 31.67 0.27
N GLU A 716 12.99 32.96 0.27
CA GLU A 716 11.85 33.50 -0.50
C GLU A 716 12.22 33.96 -1.92
N ASP A 717 13.49 34.30 -2.17
CA ASP A 717 13.99 34.79 -3.45
C ASP A 717 14.68 33.67 -4.25
N LEU A 718 13.88 32.93 -5.03
CA LEU A 718 14.32 31.85 -5.91
C LEU A 718 13.94 32.20 -7.35
N HIS A 719 14.84 31.92 -8.30
CA HIS A 719 14.55 32.12 -9.72
C HIS A 719 13.34 31.28 -10.17
N ASP A 720 12.67 31.73 -11.23
CA ASP A 720 11.59 30.95 -11.83
C ASP A 720 12.13 29.69 -12.50
N PRO A 721 11.41 28.56 -12.42
CA PRO A 721 11.84 27.30 -13.04
C PRO A 721 11.81 27.39 -14.57
N VAL A 722 12.78 26.75 -15.22
CA VAL A 722 12.85 26.64 -16.69
C VAL A 722 12.55 25.20 -17.10
N PRO A 723 11.48 24.93 -17.87
CA PRO A 723 11.13 23.57 -18.27
C PRO A 723 12.26 22.83 -18.99
N VAL A 724 12.50 21.57 -18.61
CA VAL A 724 13.48 20.65 -19.24
C VAL A 724 12.83 19.43 -19.88
N VAL A 725 11.50 19.44 -19.93
CA VAL A 725 10.60 18.42 -20.49
C VAL A 725 9.58 19.11 -21.41
N PRO A 726 8.86 18.35 -22.26
CA PRO A 726 7.78 18.92 -23.06
C PRO A 726 6.71 19.60 -22.18
N THR A 727 6.15 20.71 -22.68
CA THR A 727 5.20 21.54 -21.92
C THR A 727 3.75 21.37 -22.35
N ASP A 728 3.47 20.66 -23.45
CA ASP A 728 2.11 20.44 -23.98
C ASP A 728 1.63 19.00 -23.85
N ASP A 729 2.53 18.02 -23.71
CA ASP A 729 2.21 16.60 -23.45
C ASP A 729 3.30 16.01 -22.55
N LEU A 730 2.96 15.70 -21.31
CA LEU A 730 3.89 15.28 -20.27
C LEU A 730 3.37 14.06 -19.51
N SER A 731 4.18 13.01 -19.45
CA SER A 731 3.93 11.80 -18.68
C SER A 731 4.80 11.73 -17.43
N VAL A 732 4.17 11.76 -16.26
CA VAL A 732 4.82 11.71 -14.95
C VAL A 732 4.52 10.38 -14.28
N ARG A 733 5.57 9.66 -13.87
CA ARG A 733 5.48 8.45 -13.05
C ARG A 733 5.96 8.77 -11.64
N ILE A 734 5.14 8.43 -10.64
CA ILE A 734 5.45 8.64 -9.22
C ILE A 734 5.51 7.28 -8.54
N ILE A 735 6.62 6.98 -7.87
CA ILE A 735 6.82 5.70 -7.17
C ILE A 735 7.14 5.97 -5.71
N GLY A 736 6.40 5.32 -4.81
CA GLY A 736 6.63 5.40 -3.38
C GLY A 736 6.02 4.24 -2.60
N ILE A 737 5.91 4.43 -1.29
CA ILE A 737 5.46 3.40 -0.36
C ILE A 737 4.04 3.70 0.12
N GLY A 738 3.21 2.66 0.24
CA GLY A 738 1.87 2.75 0.82
C GLY A 738 1.84 3.49 2.15
N GLY A 739 0.94 4.47 2.26
CA GLY A 739 0.77 5.27 3.48
C GLY A 739 1.75 6.44 3.66
N THR A 740 2.62 6.73 2.68
CA THR A 740 3.52 7.90 2.69
C THR A 740 2.95 9.14 2.01
N GLY A 741 1.82 9.03 1.30
CA GLY A 741 1.14 10.17 0.67
C GLY A 741 1.32 10.29 -0.85
N VAL A 742 1.77 9.23 -1.54
CA VAL A 742 1.93 9.20 -3.02
C VAL A 742 0.66 9.66 -3.76
N VAL A 743 -0.48 9.02 -3.48
CA VAL A 743 -1.79 9.38 -4.08
C VAL A 743 -2.21 10.82 -3.75
N THR A 744 -1.92 11.29 -2.54
CA THR A 744 -2.21 12.68 -2.16
C THR A 744 -1.38 13.67 -2.98
N VAL A 745 -0.10 13.37 -3.20
CA VAL A 745 0.77 14.18 -4.05
C VAL A 745 0.32 14.14 -5.51
N SER A 746 -0.05 12.96 -6.03
CA SER A 746 -0.66 12.79 -7.36
C SER A 746 -1.86 13.73 -7.56
N GLN A 747 -2.78 13.78 -6.58
CA GLN A 747 -3.94 14.68 -6.61
C GLN A 747 -3.57 16.17 -6.53
N VAL A 748 -2.54 16.52 -5.74
CA VAL A 748 -2.04 17.91 -5.66
C VAL A 748 -1.44 18.33 -7.01
N ILE A 749 -0.63 17.47 -7.64
CA ILE A 749 -0.05 17.73 -8.98
C ILE A 749 -1.16 17.86 -10.02
N GLY A 750 -2.14 16.94 -10.04
CA GLY A 750 -3.26 17.00 -10.98
C GLY A 750 -4.12 18.26 -10.81
N THR A 751 -4.37 18.69 -9.57
CA THR A 751 -5.12 19.92 -9.29
C THR A 751 -4.32 21.16 -9.70
N ALA A 752 -3.01 21.20 -9.41
CA ALA A 752 -2.13 22.30 -9.80
C ALA A 752 -2.01 22.40 -11.34
N ALA A 753 -1.91 21.26 -12.02
CA ALA A 753 -1.88 21.20 -13.48
C ALA A 753 -3.18 21.76 -14.09
N MET A 754 -4.34 21.41 -13.53
CA MET A 754 -5.63 21.99 -13.94
C MET A 754 -5.66 23.52 -13.79
N PHE A 755 -5.06 24.07 -12.72
CA PHE A 755 -4.95 25.52 -12.54
C PHE A 755 -4.05 26.19 -13.58
N ASP A 756 -3.00 25.51 -14.01
CA ASP A 756 -2.11 25.95 -15.09
C ASP A 756 -2.67 25.63 -16.50
N GLY A 757 -3.94 25.22 -16.60
CA GLY A 757 -4.65 25.01 -17.87
C GLY A 757 -4.34 23.69 -18.57
N TYR A 758 -3.73 22.72 -17.87
CA TYR A 758 -3.64 21.35 -18.37
C TYR A 758 -4.96 20.62 -18.18
N GLU A 759 -5.28 19.75 -19.13
CA GLU A 759 -6.10 18.60 -18.81
C GLU A 759 -5.23 17.47 -18.25
N VAL A 760 -5.84 16.68 -17.38
CA VAL A 760 -5.15 15.64 -16.62
C VAL A 760 -5.87 14.32 -16.79
N ARG A 761 -5.10 13.26 -17.02
CA ARG A 761 -5.51 11.87 -16.84
C ARG A 761 -4.52 11.17 -15.92
N GLY A 762 -5.03 10.44 -14.94
CA GLY A 762 -4.19 9.78 -13.95
C GLY A 762 -4.66 8.39 -13.60
N LEU A 763 -3.77 7.62 -13.01
CA LEU A 763 -4.04 6.29 -12.49
C LEU A 763 -3.25 6.06 -11.21
N ASP A 764 -3.97 5.85 -10.09
CA ASP A 764 -3.36 5.58 -8.79
C ASP A 764 -3.38 4.08 -8.48
N GLN A 765 -2.24 3.42 -8.62
CA GLN A 765 -2.11 1.98 -8.39
C GLN A 765 -1.65 1.67 -6.97
N ILE A 766 -2.61 1.29 -6.11
CA ILE A 766 -2.37 0.82 -4.75
C ILE A 766 -2.42 -0.72 -4.73
N GLY A 767 -1.37 -1.38 -4.25
CA GLY A 767 -1.35 -2.84 -4.10
C GLY A 767 -2.24 -3.37 -2.96
N LEU A 768 -2.15 -4.68 -2.68
CA LEU A 768 -2.95 -5.38 -1.65
C LEU A 768 -2.86 -4.72 -0.26
N SER A 769 -1.69 -4.20 0.14
CA SER A 769 -1.52 -3.57 1.45
C SER A 769 -1.65 -2.05 1.38
N GLN A 770 -2.37 -1.48 2.35
CA GLN A 770 -2.42 -0.04 2.55
C GLN A 770 -1.07 0.58 2.97
N LYS A 771 -0.12 -0.22 3.47
CA LYS A 771 1.21 0.23 3.91
C LYS A 771 2.31 -0.71 3.48
N ALA A 772 3.53 -0.19 3.35
CA ALA A 772 4.77 -0.91 3.01
C ALA A 772 4.83 -1.54 1.61
N GLY A 773 3.69 -1.88 1.01
CA GLY A 773 3.60 -2.24 -0.40
C GLY A 773 3.94 -1.06 -1.31
N PRO A 774 4.35 -1.34 -2.56
CA PRO A 774 4.60 -0.30 -3.55
C PRO A 774 3.29 0.41 -3.91
N VAL A 775 3.39 1.72 -4.13
CA VAL A 775 2.33 2.54 -4.72
C VAL A 775 2.91 3.28 -5.90
N VAL A 776 2.23 3.18 -7.03
CA VAL A 776 2.60 3.84 -8.29
C VAL A 776 1.45 4.76 -8.68
N SER A 777 1.75 6.01 -9.01
CA SER A 777 0.79 6.93 -9.61
C SER A 777 1.33 7.41 -10.95
N ASP A 778 0.54 7.25 -11.99
CA ASP A 778 0.84 7.79 -13.32
C ASP A 778 -0.05 9.01 -13.58
N LEU A 779 0.51 10.09 -14.13
CA LEU A 779 -0.21 11.28 -14.57
C LEU A 779 0.22 11.64 -15.99
N ARG A 780 -0.75 11.87 -16.87
CA ARG A 780 -0.56 12.48 -18.18
C ARG A 780 -1.19 13.86 -18.17
N LEU A 781 -0.37 14.88 -18.40
CA LEU A 781 -0.76 16.28 -18.47
C LEU A 781 -0.70 16.71 -19.95
N TYR A 782 -1.79 17.24 -20.49
CA TYR A 782 -1.84 17.62 -21.89
C TYR A 782 -2.57 18.94 -22.12
N ARG A 783 -2.19 19.65 -23.18
CA ARG A 783 -2.89 20.83 -23.73
C ARG A 783 -3.14 20.58 -25.21
N GLY A 784 -4.39 20.33 -25.59
CA GLY A 784 -4.77 20.00 -26.97
C GLY A 784 -5.26 18.57 -27.12
N ALA A 785 -4.53 17.73 -27.87
CA ALA A 785 -4.97 16.36 -28.16
C ALA A 785 -5.09 15.52 -26.89
N GLU A 786 -6.25 14.88 -26.72
CA GLU A 786 -6.55 14.10 -25.52
C GLU A 786 -5.61 12.89 -25.40
N ALA A 787 -4.98 12.73 -24.24
CA ALA A 787 -4.18 11.54 -23.96
C ALA A 787 -5.07 10.28 -24.00
N ALA A 788 -4.75 9.34 -24.88
CA ALA A 788 -5.59 8.18 -25.15
C ALA A 788 -5.82 7.30 -23.90
N SER A 789 -4.75 7.01 -23.14
CA SER A 789 -4.77 6.16 -21.95
C SER A 789 -4.26 6.91 -20.72
N ASN A 790 -4.64 6.46 -19.51
CA ASN A 790 -4.06 6.89 -18.24
C ASN A 790 -2.90 6.00 -17.77
N ARG A 791 -2.62 4.88 -18.43
CA ARG A 791 -1.45 4.03 -18.17
C ARG A 791 -0.23 4.56 -18.91
N LEU A 792 0.95 4.39 -18.33
CA LEU A 792 2.22 4.53 -19.05
C LEU A 792 2.69 3.18 -19.57
N GLY A 793 2.91 3.11 -20.88
CA GLY A 793 3.52 2.00 -21.61
C GLY A 793 5.05 1.96 -21.46
N GLU A 794 5.69 0.96 -22.06
CA GLU A 794 7.15 0.82 -22.02
C GLU A 794 7.86 2.08 -22.54
N GLY A 795 8.83 2.57 -21.77
CA GLY A 795 9.60 3.75 -22.10
C GLY A 795 8.75 5.00 -22.34
N GLN A 796 7.63 5.22 -21.62
CA GLN A 796 6.72 6.37 -21.79
C GLN A 796 6.78 7.48 -20.72
N ALA A 797 7.46 7.28 -19.59
CA ALA A 797 7.63 8.34 -18.59
C ALA A 797 8.59 9.45 -19.05
N ASP A 798 8.16 10.70 -19.09
CA ASP A 798 9.04 11.88 -19.22
C ASP A 798 9.72 12.23 -17.90
N VAL A 799 9.01 12.00 -16.80
CA VAL A 799 9.48 12.33 -15.45
C VAL A 799 9.27 11.13 -14.55
N LEU A 800 10.31 10.74 -13.82
CA LEU A 800 10.24 9.78 -12.73
C LEU A 800 10.43 10.52 -11.40
N LEU A 801 9.36 10.61 -10.60
CA LEU A 801 9.39 11.06 -9.21
C LEU A 801 9.58 9.85 -8.30
N ALA A 802 10.83 9.63 -7.87
CA ALA A 802 11.20 8.48 -7.04
C ALA A 802 11.17 8.86 -5.55
N PHE A 803 10.02 8.73 -4.89
CA PHE A 803 9.92 8.88 -3.42
C PHE A 803 10.50 7.68 -2.68
N ASP A 804 10.52 6.50 -3.32
CA ASP A 804 11.21 5.29 -2.85
C ASP A 804 12.13 4.76 -3.96
N GLN A 805 13.44 4.85 -3.73
CA GLN A 805 14.43 4.47 -4.73
C GLN A 805 14.41 2.96 -5.03
N LEU A 806 14.15 2.13 -4.02
CA LEU A 806 14.02 0.67 -4.18
C LEU A 806 12.84 0.31 -5.10
N GLY A 807 11.67 0.92 -4.86
CA GLY A 807 10.51 0.76 -5.74
C GLY A 807 10.79 1.27 -7.16
N ALA A 808 11.48 2.40 -7.29
CA ALA A 808 11.83 2.97 -8.58
C ALA A 808 12.76 2.06 -9.39
N ALA A 809 13.81 1.53 -8.78
CA ALA A 809 14.77 0.62 -9.41
C ALA A 809 14.19 -0.77 -9.73
N SER A 810 12.97 -1.09 -9.29
CA SER A 810 12.32 -2.36 -9.61
C SER A 810 12.04 -2.50 -11.13
N PRO A 811 11.90 -3.73 -11.66
CA PRO A 811 11.55 -3.94 -13.06
C PRO A 811 10.27 -3.19 -13.50
N SER A 812 9.28 -3.13 -12.61
CA SER A 812 8.01 -2.41 -12.84
C SER A 812 8.15 -0.87 -12.87
N GLY A 813 9.20 -0.34 -12.24
CA GLY A 813 9.57 1.07 -12.31
C GLY A 813 10.36 1.39 -13.56
N MET A 814 11.37 0.58 -13.87
CA MET A 814 12.33 0.80 -14.95
C MET A 814 11.77 0.51 -16.35
N SER A 815 10.82 -0.41 -16.49
CA SER A 815 10.16 -0.69 -17.78
C SER A 815 9.52 0.54 -18.42
N ARG A 816 9.18 1.58 -17.64
CA ARG A 816 8.51 2.79 -18.14
C ARG A 816 9.47 3.94 -18.46
N THR A 817 10.77 3.79 -18.21
CA THR A 817 11.75 4.87 -18.41
C THR A 817 12.50 4.72 -19.72
N ASP A 818 13.02 5.83 -20.25
CA ASP A 818 13.84 5.89 -21.45
C ASP A 818 15.07 6.79 -21.22
N PRO A 819 16.28 6.36 -21.61
CA PRO A 819 17.54 7.07 -21.36
C PRO A 819 17.72 8.35 -22.21
N LYS A 820 16.88 8.58 -23.22
CA LYS A 820 16.87 9.81 -24.02
C LYS A 820 15.83 10.79 -23.52
N ARG A 821 14.79 10.33 -22.82
CA ARG A 821 13.63 11.15 -22.44
C ARG A 821 13.50 11.39 -20.94
N THR A 822 13.63 10.35 -20.12
CA THR A 822 13.17 10.38 -18.72
C THR A 822 14.09 11.16 -17.80
N VAL A 823 13.58 12.26 -17.26
CA VAL A 823 14.19 13.03 -16.16
C VAL A 823 13.88 12.38 -14.82
N VAL A 824 14.83 12.41 -13.88
CA VAL A 824 14.64 11.82 -12.55
C VAL A 824 14.75 12.89 -11.47
N VAL A 825 13.79 12.89 -10.55
CA VAL A 825 13.87 13.67 -9.31
C VAL A 825 13.44 12.74 -8.18
N GLY A 826 14.32 12.51 -7.22
CA GLY A 826 14.09 11.47 -6.24
C GLY A 826 14.76 11.64 -4.90
N SER A 827 14.36 10.76 -3.98
CA SER A 827 14.85 10.68 -2.62
C SER A 827 15.76 9.47 -2.46
N THR A 828 16.96 9.67 -1.91
CA THR A 828 17.89 8.59 -1.54
C THR A 828 17.63 8.03 -0.14
N SER A 829 16.61 8.54 0.57
CA SER A 829 16.25 8.07 1.91
C SER A 829 15.92 6.58 1.93
N GLN A 830 16.68 5.82 2.72
CA GLN A 830 16.44 4.39 2.89
C GLN A 830 15.28 4.11 3.85
N THR A 831 14.25 3.43 3.36
CA THR A 831 13.15 2.93 4.19
C THR A 831 13.19 1.40 4.24
N PRO A 832 13.32 0.75 5.41
CA PRO A 832 13.38 -0.70 5.52
C PRO A 832 12.14 -1.42 4.94
N THR A 833 12.31 -2.58 4.31
CA THR A 833 11.19 -3.47 3.92
C THR A 833 10.72 -4.32 5.10
N GLY A 834 9.53 -4.93 5.00
CA GLY A 834 9.06 -5.88 6.01
C GLY A 834 10.03 -7.05 6.21
N ALA A 835 10.59 -7.57 5.13
CA ALA A 835 11.60 -8.63 5.18
C ALA A 835 12.89 -8.18 5.90
N VAL A 836 13.41 -6.98 5.61
CA VAL A 836 14.61 -6.44 6.29
C VAL A 836 14.35 -6.13 7.76
N VAL A 837 13.11 -5.80 8.13
CA VAL A 837 12.69 -5.64 9.54
C VAL A 837 12.64 -6.99 10.25
N ALA A 838 12.05 -8.01 9.62
CA ALA A 838 11.93 -9.35 10.19
C ALA A 838 13.27 -10.09 10.31
N HIS A 839 14.18 -9.86 9.36
CA HIS A 839 15.43 -10.59 9.17
C HIS A 839 16.64 -9.64 9.22
N PRO A 840 17.24 -9.43 10.40
CA PRO A 840 18.33 -8.47 10.63
C PRO A 840 19.65 -8.77 9.92
N GLU A 841 19.80 -9.98 9.38
CA GLU A 841 20.91 -10.39 8.54
C GLU A 841 20.76 -9.88 7.10
N ARG A 842 19.54 -9.56 6.66
CA ARG A 842 19.30 -8.96 5.34
C ARG A 842 19.63 -7.46 5.37
N ALA A 843 20.34 -6.99 4.36
CA ALA A 843 20.68 -5.58 4.16
C ALA A 843 19.82 -4.98 3.05
N MET A 844 19.60 -3.66 3.10
CA MET A 844 19.05 -2.93 1.96
C MET A 844 20.17 -2.74 0.93
N PRO A 845 19.86 -2.74 -0.39
CA PRO A 845 20.80 -2.30 -1.41
C PRO A 845 21.26 -0.85 -1.14
N GLU A 846 22.49 -0.53 -1.53
CA GLU A 846 23.03 0.81 -1.32
C GLU A 846 22.34 1.83 -2.24
N PRO A 847 22.17 3.11 -1.81
CA PRO A 847 21.51 4.11 -2.64
C PRO A 847 22.27 4.35 -3.94
N ALA A 848 23.60 4.25 -3.93
CA ALA A 848 24.43 4.39 -5.12
C ALA A 848 24.19 3.26 -6.13
N GLU A 849 24.00 2.02 -5.66
CA GLU A 849 23.67 0.87 -6.52
C GLU A 849 22.32 1.08 -7.20
N LEU A 850 21.30 1.43 -6.41
CA LEU A 850 19.96 1.71 -6.92
C LEU A 850 19.97 2.90 -7.88
N GLU A 851 20.79 3.92 -7.63
CA GLU A 851 20.95 5.08 -8.52
C GLU A 851 21.58 4.65 -9.84
N ALA A 852 22.60 3.78 -9.82
CA ALA A 852 23.22 3.26 -11.03
C ALA A 852 22.23 2.49 -11.90
N VAL A 853 21.33 1.69 -11.29
CA VAL A 853 20.24 1.01 -12.03
C VAL A 853 19.34 2.01 -12.73
N ILE A 854 18.91 3.04 -12.01
CA ILE A 854 18.02 4.07 -12.52
C ILE A 854 18.72 4.88 -13.61
N ALA A 855 19.98 5.24 -13.38
CA ALA A 855 20.81 6.02 -14.31
C ALA A 855 21.02 5.30 -15.65
N ALA A 856 21.07 3.98 -15.67
CA ALA A 856 21.20 3.18 -16.89
C ALA A 856 19.98 3.28 -17.83
N SER A 857 18.81 3.61 -17.27
CA SER A 857 17.53 3.65 -18.00
C SER A 857 16.90 5.04 -18.08
N THR A 858 17.64 6.09 -17.70
CA THR A 858 17.15 7.48 -17.61
C THR A 858 18.16 8.49 -18.16
N ARG A 859 17.69 9.71 -18.44
CA ARG A 859 18.47 10.78 -19.08
C ARG A 859 19.69 11.16 -18.23
N ALA A 860 20.86 11.30 -18.86
CA ALA A 860 22.13 11.51 -18.15
C ALA A 860 22.35 12.93 -17.63
N ASP A 861 21.78 13.92 -18.31
CA ASP A 861 21.95 15.36 -18.08
C ASP A 861 21.02 15.93 -16.99
N CYS A 862 20.01 15.18 -16.55
CA CYS A 862 18.99 15.71 -15.64
C CYS A 862 18.50 14.67 -14.63
N ARG A 863 19.26 14.52 -13.55
CA ARG A 863 18.93 13.68 -12.39
C ARG A 863 19.20 14.47 -11.12
N HIS A 864 18.19 14.61 -10.27
CA HIS A 864 18.29 15.33 -9.00
C HIS A 864 17.96 14.41 -7.83
N TRP A 865 18.92 14.25 -6.93
CA TRP A 865 18.81 13.40 -5.75
C TRP A 865 19.04 14.21 -4.48
N ALA A 866 18.31 13.87 -3.42
CA ALA A 866 18.56 14.37 -2.08
C ALA A 866 18.07 13.35 -1.04
N ASP A 867 18.69 13.32 0.15
CA ASP A 867 18.13 12.59 1.27
C ASP A 867 16.96 13.39 1.88
N ALA A 868 15.80 13.29 1.22
CA ALA A 868 14.64 14.12 1.52
C ALA A 868 14.16 13.95 2.97
N GLN A 869 14.18 12.73 3.52
CA GLN A 869 13.82 12.48 4.91
C GLN A 869 14.81 13.11 5.89
N ALA A 870 16.12 12.94 5.70
CA ALA A 870 17.11 13.52 6.61
C ALA A 870 17.10 15.05 6.58
N ILE A 871 16.95 15.65 5.39
CA ILE A 871 16.90 17.11 5.22
C ILE A 871 15.62 17.68 5.86
N THR A 872 14.45 17.10 5.59
CA THR A 872 13.20 17.57 6.19
C THR A 872 13.16 17.34 7.70
N GLU A 873 13.74 16.26 8.20
CA GLU A 873 13.93 16.04 9.65
C GLU A 873 14.81 17.15 10.25
N ALA A 874 15.91 17.52 9.61
CA ALA A 874 16.80 18.57 10.10
C ALA A 874 16.16 19.97 10.08
N LEU A 875 15.45 20.32 9.01
CA LEU A 875 14.90 21.66 8.79
C LEU A 875 13.52 21.87 9.44
N LEU A 876 12.65 20.86 9.34
CA LEU A 876 11.24 20.92 9.75
C LEU A 876 10.95 20.07 10.99
N GLY A 877 11.90 19.21 11.40
CA GLY A 877 11.80 18.42 12.62
C GLY A 877 10.97 17.16 12.54
N ASN A 878 10.60 16.73 11.33
CA ASN A 878 9.97 15.46 11.01
C ASN A 878 10.14 15.15 9.50
N SER A 879 10.11 13.88 9.12
CA SER A 879 10.24 13.43 7.72
C SER A 879 8.93 13.28 6.94
N VAL A 880 7.76 13.63 7.53
CA VAL A 880 6.44 13.34 6.94
C VAL A 880 6.22 14.09 5.62
N THR A 881 6.86 15.24 5.44
CA THR A 881 6.71 16.11 4.27
C THR A 881 7.78 15.88 3.19
N ALA A 882 8.57 14.80 3.30
CA ALA A 882 9.65 14.48 2.35
C ALA A 882 9.18 14.38 0.89
N ASN A 883 8.00 13.78 0.64
CA ASN A 883 7.47 13.68 -0.72
C ASN A 883 7.16 15.05 -1.33
N VAL A 884 6.66 16.00 -0.53
CA VAL A 884 6.36 17.37 -0.98
C VAL A 884 7.65 18.17 -1.22
N PHE A 885 8.70 17.89 -0.45
CA PHE A 885 10.04 18.42 -0.71
C PHE A 885 10.57 17.96 -2.09
N VAL A 886 10.42 16.68 -2.43
CA VAL A 886 10.81 16.16 -3.77
C VAL A 886 9.98 16.82 -4.88
N VAL A 887 8.69 17.10 -4.68
CA VAL A 887 7.88 17.88 -5.64
C VAL A 887 8.43 19.30 -5.82
N GLY A 888 8.85 19.95 -4.74
CA GLY A 888 9.52 21.25 -4.80
C GLY A 888 10.81 21.21 -5.62
N MET A 889 11.62 20.18 -5.45
CA MET A 889 12.79 19.95 -6.29
C MET A 889 12.39 19.80 -7.76
N ALA A 890 11.36 19.00 -8.05
CA ALA A 890 10.94 18.70 -9.41
C ALA A 890 10.40 19.93 -10.15
N VAL A 891 9.66 20.80 -9.47
CA VAL A 891 9.23 22.09 -10.02
C VAL A 891 10.44 22.97 -10.28
N GLN A 892 11.35 23.15 -9.32
CA GLN A 892 12.49 24.05 -9.50
C GLN A 892 13.48 23.57 -10.58
N ALA A 893 13.66 22.26 -10.72
CA ALA A 893 14.48 21.64 -11.77
C ALA A 893 13.86 21.76 -13.17
N GLY A 894 12.61 22.24 -13.29
CA GLY A 894 11.89 22.28 -14.55
C GLY A 894 11.37 20.93 -15.02
N ALA A 895 11.49 19.89 -14.20
CA ALA A 895 11.00 18.54 -14.51
C ALA A 895 9.46 18.50 -14.42
N LEU A 896 8.86 19.29 -13.54
CA LEU A 896 7.42 19.57 -13.55
C LEU A 896 7.20 21.02 -14.04
N PRO A 897 6.68 21.24 -15.26
CA PRO A 897 6.44 22.57 -15.83
C PRO A 897 5.17 23.20 -15.26
N LEU A 898 5.05 23.19 -13.93
CA LEU A 898 3.95 23.79 -13.18
C LEU A 898 4.42 25.06 -12.48
N SER A 899 3.53 26.05 -12.37
CA SER A 899 3.82 27.27 -11.65
C SER A 899 3.93 26.97 -10.14
N PRO A 900 4.94 27.52 -9.43
CA PRO A 900 5.03 27.35 -7.97
C PRO A 900 3.76 27.81 -7.24
N TRP A 901 3.09 28.83 -7.76
CA TRP A 901 1.84 29.35 -7.23
C TRP A 901 0.70 28.31 -7.28
N SER A 902 0.48 27.66 -8.42
CA SER A 902 -0.57 26.65 -8.57
C SER A 902 -0.37 25.45 -7.64
N VAL A 903 0.89 25.05 -7.41
CA VAL A 903 1.22 23.97 -6.46
C VAL A 903 0.93 24.40 -5.02
N GLU A 904 1.31 25.62 -4.62
CA GLU A 904 0.99 26.15 -3.28
C GLU A 904 -0.53 26.22 -3.07
N GLN A 905 -1.30 26.71 -4.05
CA GLN A 905 -2.76 26.76 -3.98
C GLN A 905 -3.40 25.36 -3.87
N ALA A 906 -2.89 24.37 -4.62
CA ALA A 906 -3.36 23.00 -4.51
C ALA A 906 -3.06 22.38 -3.12
N ILE A 907 -1.92 22.69 -2.52
CA ILE A 907 -1.57 22.29 -1.14
C ILE A 907 -2.51 22.95 -0.12
N GLU A 908 -2.84 24.23 -0.30
CA GLU A 908 -3.79 24.95 0.55
C GLU A 908 -5.18 24.33 0.50
N LEU A 909 -5.68 24.04 -0.70
CA LEU A 909 -6.99 23.40 -0.91
C LEU A 909 -7.09 22.01 -0.28
N ASN A 910 -5.99 21.24 -0.26
CA ASN A 910 -5.97 19.93 0.39
C ASN A 910 -6.22 20.03 1.91
N GLY A 911 -5.84 21.14 2.54
CA GLY A 911 -6.16 21.47 3.94
C GLY A 911 -5.43 20.62 5.00
N VAL A 912 -4.55 19.69 4.60
CA VAL A 912 -3.81 18.82 5.53
C VAL A 912 -2.41 19.36 5.77
N ALA A 913 -2.12 19.72 7.02
CA ALA A 913 -0.80 20.18 7.46
C ALA A 913 -0.19 21.29 6.56
N THR A 914 -1.06 22.15 6.01
CA THR A 914 -0.77 23.11 4.93
C THR A 914 0.54 23.86 5.11
N ARG A 915 0.74 24.51 6.25
CA ARG A 915 1.96 25.29 6.52
C ARG A 915 3.23 24.44 6.40
N SER A 916 3.24 23.24 6.96
CA SER A 916 4.42 22.36 6.91
C SER A 916 4.69 21.85 5.49
N ASN A 917 3.65 21.56 4.71
CA ASN A 917 3.78 21.15 3.32
C ASN A 917 4.28 22.28 2.42
N ILE A 918 3.78 23.52 2.59
CA ILE A 918 4.28 24.69 1.85
C ILE A 918 5.76 24.94 2.16
N GLU A 919 6.15 24.90 3.43
CA GLU A 919 7.57 25.06 3.80
C GLU A 919 8.45 23.96 3.21
N ALA A 920 7.99 22.70 3.23
CA ALA A 920 8.71 21.59 2.61
C ALA A 920 8.86 21.78 1.09
N PHE A 921 7.79 22.22 0.41
CA PHE A 921 7.81 22.55 -1.01
C PHE A 921 8.85 23.63 -1.32
N ARG A 922 8.85 24.73 -0.55
CA ARG A 922 9.81 25.84 -0.72
C ARG A 922 11.25 25.42 -0.44
N TRP A 923 11.50 24.63 0.60
CA TRP A 923 12.82 24.05 0.86
C TRP A 923 13.26 23.09 -0.24
N GLY A 924 12.34 22.33 -0.82
CA GLY A 924 12.59 21.47 -1.98
C GLY A 924 13.04 22.27 -3.19
N ARG A 925 12.38 23.41 -3.47
CA ARG A 925 12.83 24.34 -4.51
C ARG A 925 14.23 24.88 -4.20
N ALA A 926 14.47 25.33 -2.98
CA ALA A 926 15.76 25.84 -2.55
C ALA A 926 16.89 24.79 -2.66
N MET A 927 16.59 23.50 -2.52
CA MET A 927 17.58 22.42 -2.68
C MET A 927 18.16 22.34 -4.10
N VAL A 928 17.36 22.65 -5.13
CA VAL A 928 17.84 22.71 -6.51
C VAL A 928 18.50 24.06 -6.81
N ALA A 929 17.90 25.16 -6.36
CA ALA A 929 18.40 26.50 -6.66
C ALA A 929 19.68 26.87 -5.88
N ARG A 930 19.80 26.44 -4.62
CA ARG A 930 20.89 26.76 -3.67
C ARG A 930 21.23 25.58 -2.74
N PRO A 931 21.72 24.44 -3.25
CA PRO A 931 21.98 23.23 -2.45
C PRO A 931 22.91 23.45 -1.26
N ASP A 932 24.01 24.20 -1.45
CA ASP A 932 25.00 24.45 -0.39
C ASP A 932 24.40 25.15 0.83
N ALA A 933 23.48 26.10 0.60
CA ALA A 933 22.79 26.83 1.67
C ALA A 933 21.83 25.92 2.46
N VAL A 934 21.15 25.00 1.75
CA VAL A 934 20.27 24.02 2.38
C VAL A 934 21.09 23.06 3.24
N HIS A 935 22.18 22.51 2.71
CA HIS A 935 23.07 21.61 3.45
C HIS A 935 23.71 22.28 4.66
N ALA A 936 24.17 23.54 4.55
CA ALA A 936 24.72 24.29 5.68
C ALA A 936 23.68 24.51 6.80
N THR A 937 22.44 24.80 6.44
CA THR A 937 21.33 24.99 7.39
C THR A 937 20.93 23.66 8.05
N ALA A 938 20.88 22.56 7.28
CA ALA A 938 20.63 21.23 7.81
C ALA A 938 21.77 20.74 8.74
N ALA A 939 23.02 21.03 8.38
CA ALA A 939 24.21 20.65 9.15
C ALA A 939 24.30 21.40 10.49
N THR A 940 23.89 22.68 10.56
CA THR A 940 23.80 23.42 11.83
C THR A 940 22.77 22.82 12.79
N GLY A 941 21.74 22.15 12.26
CA GLY A 941 20.81 21.33 13.04
C GLY A 941 21.41 20.01 13.55
N GLN A 942 22.27 19.35 12.76
CA GLN A 942 22.89 18.05 13.09
C GLN A 942 24.17 18.13 13.93
N ALA A 943 24.98 19.19 13.77
CA ALA A 943 26.27 19.39 14.46
C ALA A 943 26.16 19.44 16.00
N ARG A 944 24.93 19.57 16.52
CA ARG A 944 24.65 19.60 17.96
C ARG A 944 24.64 18.21 18.63
N ARG A 945 24.87 17.11 17.89
CA ARG A 945 24.74 15.72 18.40
C ARG A 945 26.03 14.90 18.58
N VAL A 946 27.16 15.27 17.96
CA VAL A 946 28.40 14.50 18.13
C VAL A 946 29.20 15.05 19.30
N ARG A 947 29.10 14.38 20.45
CA ARG A 947 30.00 14.62 21.59
C ARG A 947 31.34 13.96 21.26
N ARG A 948 32.43 14.73 21.18
CA ARG A 948 33.77 14.14 21.21
C ARG A 948 33.93 13.37 22.53
N PRO A 949 34.42 12.12 22.50
CA PRO A 949 34.64 11.36 23.72
C PRO A 949 35.69 12.05 24.59
N GLU A 950 35.51 12.02 25.92
CA GLU A 950 36.58 12.35 26.86
C GLU A 950 37.58 11.19 26.84
N LEU A 951 38.59 11.29 25.96
CA LEU A 951 39.71 10.36 25.85
C LEU A 951 41.00 11.08 26.25
N ASP A 952 41.90 10.36 26.92
CA ASP A 952 43.24 10.89 27.17
C ASP A 952 43.97 11.19 25.86
N GLU A 953 44.68 12.32 25.79
CA GLU A 953 45.27 12.82 24.54
C GLU A 953 46.33 11.87 23.97
N GLN A 954 47.04 11.10 24.81
CA GLN A 954 48.01 10.11 24.32
C GLN A 954 47.32 8.95 23.63
N LEU A 955 46.21 8.47 24.19
CA LEU A 955 45.39 7.42 23.57
C LEU A 955 44.70 7.91 22.30
N ALA A 956 44.21 9.15 22.31
CA ALA A 956 43.60 9.76 21.13
C ALA A 956 44.61 9.93 20.00
N ALA A 957 45.82 10.40 20.30
CA ALA A 957 46.92 10.49 19.34
C ALA A 957 47.26 9.10 18.77
N ARG A 958 47.37 8.07 19.63
CA ARG A 958 47.62 6.70 19.19
C ARG A 958 46.52 6.16 18.28
N ALA A 959 45.25 6.37 18.60
CA ALA A 959 44.12 5.97 17.76
C ALA A 959 44.16 6.64 16.37
N ARG A 960 44.53 7.93 16.31
CA ARG A 960 44.74 8.65 15.04
C ARG A 960 45.93 8.12 14.26
N ASP A 961 47.02 7.75 14.93
CA ASP A 961 48.20 7.19 14.26
C ASP A 961 47.90 5.80 13.67
N VAL A 962 47.16 4.95 14.40
CA VAL A 962 46.68 3.66 13.89
C VAL A 962 45.71 3.85 12.72
N ALA A 963 44.79 4.83 12.81
CA ALA A 963 43.91 5.17 11.70
C ALA A 963 44.68 5.60 10.43
N ARG A 964 45.69 6.46 10.59
CA ARG A 964 46.58 6.85 9.48
C ARG A 964 47.33 5.68 8.88
N ALA A 965 47.92 4.83 9.73
CA ALA A 965 48.64 3.63 9.29
C ALA A 965 47.72 2.64 8.56
N ALA A 966 46.44 2.57 8.95
CA ALA A 966 45.42 1.73 8.33
C ALA A 966 44.75 2.37 7.09
N GLY A 967 45.16 3.57 6.68
CA GLY A 967 44.57 4.26 5.52
C GLY A 967 43.12 4.73 5.75
N PHE A 968 42.71 4.95 7.00
CA PHE A 968 41.35 5.34 7.35
C PHE A 968 41.05 6.84 7.14
N ASP A 969 42.08 7.63 6.85
CA ASP A 969 41.98 9.05 6.53
C ASP A 969 41.96 9.18 5.01
N GLY A 970 40.80 9.36 4.39
CA GLY A 970 40.60 9.30 2.93
C GLY A 970 41.40 10.30 2.09
N THR A 971 42.70 10.08 1.92
CA THR A 971 43.60 10.85 1.04
C THR A 971 44.29 10.02 -0.04
N ALA A 972 43.87 8.78 -0.29
CA ALA A 972 44.18 8.13 -1.56
C ALA A 972 43.31 8.80 -2.64
N ALA A 973 43.95 9.33 -3.69
CA ALA A 973 43.33 10.15 -4.73
C ALA A 973 42.14 9.45 -5.43
N GLY A 974 40.94 9.77 -4.97
CA GLY A 974 39.64 9.41 -5.53
C GLY A 974 38.58 10.04 -4.62
N GLY A 975 37.50 10.60 -5.17
CA GLY A 975 36.40 11.16 -4.38
C GLY A 975 35.81 10.13 -3.40
N PRO A 976 34.81 10.50 -2.56
CA PRO A 976 34.20 9.57 -1.61
C PRO A 976 33.79 8.29 -2.36
N THR A 977 34.51 7.20 -2.14
CA THR A 977 34.22 5.92 -2.75
C THR A 977 33.00 5.33 -2.05
N ALA A 978 32.22 4.53 -2.78
CA ALA A 978 30.94 3.97 -2.37
C ALA A 978 31.00 2.97 -1.18
N ASP A 979 32.13 2.86 -0.48
CA ASP A 979 32.42 1.88 0.56
C ASP A 979 32.31 2.44 1.99
N ASP A 980 31.90 3.71 2.18
CA ASP A 980 31.90 4.31 3.51
C ASP A 980 30.64 3.92 4.29
N ASP A 981 30.73 2.79 5.01
CA ASP A 981 29.79 2.19 5.96
C ASP A 981 29.56 3.05 7.24
N GLY A 982 29.58 4.37 7.06
CA GLY A 982 29.53 5.39 8.10
C GLY A 982 30.78 5.43 8.98
N TYR A 983 31.88 4.75 8.60
CA TYR A 983 33.08 4.65 9.43
C TYR A 983 33.95 5.89 9.30
N ARG A 984 33.95 6.76 10.31
CA ARG A 984 34.68 8.04 10.29
C ARG A 984 36.17 7.90 10.63
N GLY A 985 36.76 6.76 10.23
CA GLY A 985 38.16 6.43 10.41
C GLY A 985 38.66 6.66 11.84
N ALA A 986 39.55 7.64 11.99
CA ALA A 986 40.13 8.01 13.27
C ALA A 986 39.10 8.34 14.37
N VAL A 987 37.98 8.96 14.02
CA VAL A 987 36.93 9.33 14.99
C VAL A 987 36.29 8.10 15.62
N ASP A 988 36.11 7.04 14.84
CA ASP A 988 35.48 5.81 15.34
C ASP A 988 36.47 4.96 16.15
N LEU A 989 37.76 4.94 15.80
CA LEU A 989 38.78 4.34 16.66
C LEU A 989 38.93 5.09 17.99
N GLU A 990 38.93 6.42 17.98
CA GLU A 990 38.93 7.22 19.22
C GLU A 990 37.69 6.91 20.06
N LEU A 991 36.52 6.76 19.43
CA LEU A 991 35.29 6.39 20.10
C LEU A 991 35.39 4.98 20.72
N MET A 992 35.83 3.97 19.96
CA MET A 992 36.04 2.61 20.45
C MET A 992 37.03 2.56 21.61
N ALA A 993 38.16 3.26 21.50
CA ALA A 993 39.18 3.31 22.54
C ALA A 993 38.65 3.97 23.82
N SER A 994 37.89 5.06 23.69
CA SER A 994 37.20 5.68 24.83
C SER A 994 36.17 4.74 25.46
N GLU A 995 35.41 4.02 24.64
CA GLU A 995 34.45 3.05 25.14
C GLU A 995 35.11 1.86 25.85
N LEU A 996 36.25 1.35 25.38
CA LEU A 996 37.00 0.29 26.06
C LEU A 996 37.59 0.77 27.40
N CYS A 997 38.06 2.02 27.46
CA CYS A 997 38.48 2.65 28.72
C CYS A 997 37.31 2.75 29.71
N ALA A 998 36.15 3.19 29.23
CA ALA A 998 34.93 3.32 30.02
C ALA A 998 34.31 1.96 30.37
N PHE A 999 34.52 0.94 29.55
CA PHE A 999 34.09 -0.42 29.79
C PHE A 999 34.91 -1.04 30.90
N GLN A 1000 36.25 -1.04 30.80
CA GLN A 1000 37.13 -1.69 31.77
C GLN A 1000 38.39 -0.88 32.12
N SER A 1001 39.29 -0.64 31.16
CA SER A 1001 40.61 -0.04 31.42
C SER A 1001 41.30 0.50 30.15
N PRO A 1002 42.26 1.43 30.28
CA PRO A 1002 43.10 1.89 29.15
C PRO A 1002 43.93 0.79 28.51
N ARG A 1003 44.34 -0.23 29.29
CA ARG A 1003 45.07 -1.39 28.77
C ARG A 1003 44.26 -2.12 27.69
N LEU A 1004 42.95 -2.28 27.90
CA LEU A 1004 42.07 -2.94 26.93
C LEU A 1004 41.96 -2.16 25.62
N ALA A 1005 41.97 -0.83 25.70
CA ALA A 1005 41.98 0.04 24.53
C ALA A 1005 43.31 -0.05 23.76
N HIS A 1006 44.45 -0.13 24.46
CA HIS A 1006 45.74 -0.41 23.82
C HIS A 1006 45.75 -1.78 23.14
N ASP A 1007 45.30 -2.84 23.83
CA ASP A 1007 45.25 -4.19 23.27
C ASP A 1007 44.39 -4.26 21.99
N HIS A 1008 43.33 -3.44 21.89
CA HIS A 1008 42.52 -3.28 20.69
C HIS A 1008 43.27 -2.55 19.59
N LEU A 1009 43.85 -1.38 19.89
CA LEU A 1009 44.60 -0.57 18.91
C LEU A 1009 45.81 -1.32 18.34
N ASP A 1010 46.54 -2.06 19.18
CA ASP A 1010 47.70 -2.86 18.74
C ASP A 1010 47.27 -4.03 17.83
N PHE A 1011 46.11 -4.64 18.09
CA PHE A 1011 45.55 -5.65 17.19
C PHE A 1011 45.13 -5.05 15.84
N VAL A 1012 44.46 -3.89 15.85
CA VAL A 1012 44.06 -3.19 14.62
C VAL A 1012 45.27 -2.76 13.81
N GLU A 1013 46.32 -2.25 14.46
CA GLU A 1013 47.57 -1.87 13.79
C GLU A 1013 48.26 -3.08 13.13
N ALA A 1014 48.29 -4.24 13.81
CA ALA A 1014 48.84 -5.47 13.25
C ALA A 1014 48.07 -5.96 12.02
N VAL A 1015 46.73 -5.90 12.06
CA VAL A 1015 45.88 -6.22 10.90
C VAL A 1015 46.10 -5.21 9.77
N ALA A 1016 46.12 -3.92 10.09
CA ALA A 1016 46.33 -2.84 9.13
C ALA A 1016 47.68 -2.95 8.40
N SER A 1017 48.74 -3.28 9.12
CA SER A 1017 50.07 -3.49 8.54
C SER A 1017 50.07 -4.67 7.56
N ALA A 1018 49.43 -5.78 7.94
CA ALA A 1018 49.31 -6.96 7.06
C ALA A 1018 48.39 -6.72 5.85
N ASP A 1019 47.29 -5.98 6.03
CA ASP A 1019 46.36 -5.59 4.96
C ASP A 1019 47.05 -4.68 3.92
N ALA A 1020 47.91 -3.76 4.37
CA ALA A 1020 48.71 -2.90 3.51
C ALA A 1020 49.85 -3.65 2.78
N GLU A 1021 50.52 -4.59 3.44
CA GLU A 1021 51.66 -5.32 2.86
C GLU A 1021 51.26 -6.48 1.94
N LYS A 1022 50.19 -7.20 2.28
CA LYS A 1022 49.82 -8.49 1.65
C LYS A 1022 48.38 -8.56 1.16
N GLY A 1023 47.54 -7.60 1.56
CA GLY A 1023 46.14 -7.48 1.16
C GLY A 1023 45.94 -6.62 -0.09
N ASP A 1024 44.75 -6.03 -0.21
CA ASP A 1024 44.40 -5.12 -1.32
C ASP A 1024 44.73 -3.64 -1.03
N GLY A 1025 45.22 -3.33 0.17
CA GLY A 1025 45.56 -1.97 0.61
C GLY A 1025 44.36 -1.04 0.83
N SER A 1026 43.13 -1.56 0.78
CA SER A 1026 41.89 -0.78 0.93
C SER A 1026 41.52 -0.48 2.40
N GLY A 1027 42.18 -1.16 3.34
CA GLY A 1027 41.88 -1.09 4.77
C GLY A 1027 40.56 -1.77 5.17
N ARG A 1028 39.86 -2.46 4.25
CA ARG A 1028 38.57 -3.13 4.52
C ARG A 1028 38.72 -4.19 5.61
N LEU A 1029 39.77 -5.00 5.54
CA LEU A 1029 40.06 -6.03 6.54
C LEU A 1029 40.35 -5.40 7.91
N ALA A 1030 41.15 -4.33 7.94
CA ALA A 1030 41.44 -3.61 9.18
C ALA A 1030 40.19 -2.98 9.82
N ARG A 1031 39.27 -2.40 9.02
CA ARG A 1031 37.98 -1.87 9.52
C ARG A 1031 37.09 -2.96 10.09
N ALA A 1032 36.96 -4.07 9.36
CA ALA A 1032 36.18 -5.24 9.81
C ALA A 1032 36.74 -5.80 11.13
N ALA A 1033 38.08 -5.94 11.23
CA ALA A 1033 38.74 -6.41 12.44
C ALA A 1033 38.62 -5.44 13.62
N ALA A 1034 38.70 -4.13 13.37
CA ALA A 1034 38.52 -3.10 14.40
C ALA A 1034 37.12 -3.18 15.03
N ARG A 1035 36.08 -3.21 14.18
CA ARG A 1035 34.68 -3.33 14.62
C ARG A 1035 34.42 -4.68 15.29
N GLY A 1036 34.85 -5.76 14.67
CA GLY A 1036 34.64 -7.13 15.13
C GLY A 1036 35.29 -7.40 16.49
N TYR A 1037 36.56 -7.01 16.66
CA TYR A 1037 37.26 -7.19 17.93
C TYR A 1037 36.70 -6.31 19.03
N PHE A 1038 36.40 -5.03 18.73
CA PHE A 1038 35.74 -4.14 19.69
C PHE A 1038 34.43 -4.73 20.22
N LYS A 1039 33.60 -5.28 19.33
CA LYS A 1039 32.31 -5.90 19.69
C LYS A 1039 32.45 -7.07 20.65
N LEU A 1040 33.49 -7.90 20.48
CA LEU A 1040 33.76 -9.02 21.39
C LEU A 1040 34.37 -8.56 22.71
N LEU A 1041 35.20 -7.50 22.71
CA LEU A 1041 35.81 -6.95 23.92
C LEU A 1041 34.78 -6.24 24.81
N ALA A 1042 33.95 -5.38 24.22
CA ALA A 1042 32.95 -4.56 24.91
C ALA A 1042 31.58 -5.28 25.00
N TYR A 1043 31.59 -6.54 25.44
CA TYR A 1043 30.36 -7.33 25.57
C TYR A 1043 29.42 -6.76 26.64
N LYS A 1044 28.10 -6.82 26.37
CA LYS A 1044 27.07 -6.18 27.21
C LYS A 1044 26.65 -7.04 28.39
N ASP A 1045 27.49 -7.03 29.42
CA ASP A 1045 27.16 -7.57 30.75
C ASP A 1045 26.38 -6.59 31.62
N GLU A 1046 26.00 -7.02 32.81
CA GLU A 1046 25.14 -6.28 33.72
C GLU A 1046 25.75 -4.93 34.14
N TYR A 1047 27.07 -4.89 34.32
CA TYR A 1047 27.80 -3.66 34.67
C TYR A 1047 27.82 -2.68 33.49
N GLU A 1048 28.05 -3.18 32.28
CA GLU A 1048 28.10 -2.36 31.08
C GLU A 1048 26.72 -1.85 30.68
N VAL A 1049 25.69 -2.70 30.73
CA VAL A 1049 24.30 -2.27 30.53
C VAL A 1049 23.93 -1.18 31.53
N ALA A 1050 24.31 -1.32 32.81
CA ALA A 1050 24.09 -0.28 33.81
C ALA A 1050 24.79 1.04 33.48
N ARG A 1051 26.03 1.01 32.99
CA ARG A 1051 26.76 2.21 32.53
C ARG A 1051 26.05 2.88 31.36
N LEU A 1052 25.64 2.10 30.35
CA LEU A 1052 24.97 2.59 29.15
C LEU A 1052 23.54 3.11 29.41
N MET A 1053 22.85 2.59 30.43
CA MET A 1053 21.56 3.12 30.89
C MET A 1053 21.68 4.56 31.43
N LEU A 1054 22.85 4.90 31.97
CA LEU A 1054 23.13 6.22 32.57
C LEU A 1054 23.57 7.26 31.54
N ASP A 1055 23.92 6.84 30.32
CA ASP A 1055 24.36 7.76 29.27
C ASP A 1055 23.27 8.77 28.92
N ALA A 1056 23.65 10.05 28.98
CA ALA A 1056 22.77 11.17 28.64
C ALA A 1056 22.49 11.26 27.13
N GLY A 1057 23.43 10.89 26.28
CA GLY A 1057 23.25 10.91 24.82
C GLY A 1057 22.19 9.89 24.38
N ALA A 1058 22.37 8.64 24.79
CA ALA A 1058 21.48 7.53 24.42
C ALA A 1058 20.07 7.57 25.01
N THR A 1059 19.83 8.46 25.98
CA THR A 1059 18.52 8.64 26.62
C THR A 1059 17.88 9.98 26.30
N ALA A 1060 18.53 10.81 25.48
CA ALA A 1060 18.12 12.19 25.21
C ALA A 1060 16.70 12.29 24.66
N GLU A 1061 16.34 11.48 23.65
CA GLU A 1061 15.01 11.51 23.04
C GLU A 1061 13.91 11.13 24.05
N ALA A 1062 14.13 10.05 24.81
CA ALA A 1062 13.19 9.61 25.84
C ALA A 1062 13.08 10.64 26.99
N ARG A 1063 14.18 11.28 27.39
CA ARG A 1063 14.19 12.36 28.40
C ARG A 1063 13.53 13.63 27.90
N GLN A 1064 13.71 13.98 26.62
CA GLN A 1064 13.02 15.09 25.98
C GLN A 1064 11.51 14.84 25.92
N GLN A 1065 11.10 13.64 25.55
CA GLN A 1065 9.68 13.25 25.59
C GLN A 1065 9.13 13.30 27.02
N ALA A 1066 9.89 12.83 28.01
CA ALA A 1066 9.49 12.86 29.42
C ALA A 1066 9.35 14.30 29.94
N SER A 1067 10.29 15.19 29.64
CA SER A 1067 10.24 16.60 30.07
C SER A 1067 9.07 17.36 29.42
N THR A 1068 8.89 17.24 28.11
CA THR A 1068 7.81 17.91 27.37
C THR A 1068 6.41 17.43 27.78
N THR A 1069 6.27 16.19 28.26
CA THR A 1069 4.99 15.62 28.71
C THR A 1069 4.83 15.52 30.22
N SER A 1070 5.80 16.01 31.00
CA SER A 1070 5.91 15.75 32.44
C SER A 1070 5.82 14.25 32.81
N GLY A 1071 6.23 13.37 31.90
CA GLY A 1071 6.14 11.92 32.00
C GLY A 1071 7.24 11.29 32.86
N LYS A 1072 6.98 10.07 33.36
CA LYS A 1072 7.95 9.25 34.09
C LYS A 1072 8.68 8.32 33.13
N LEU A 1073 10.01 8.39 33.11
CA LEU A 1073 10.89 7.47 32.37
C LEU A 1073 11.18 6.24 33.23
N ALA A 1074 11.13 5.05 32.63
CA ALA A 1074 11.51 3.79 33.26
C ALA A 1074 12.20 2.86 32.25
N TRP A 1075 13.21 2.12 32.70
CA TRP A 1075 13.87 1.06 31.95
C TRP A 1075 13.09 -0.26 32.09
N LYS A 1076 13.09 -1.08 31.04
CA LYS A 1076 12.45 -2.40 31.03
C LYS A 1076 13.54 -3.48 31.00
N LEU A 1077 13.67 -4.20 32.12
CA LEU A 1077 14.73 -5.19 32.32
C LEU A 1077 14.13 -6.58 32.52
N HIS A 1078 14.83 -7.62 32.08
CA HIS A 1078 14.53 -9.02 32.41
C HIS A 1078 15.79 -9.66 33.05
N PRO A 1079 16.04 -9.45 34.35
CA PRO A 1079 17.29 -9.90 34.96
C PRO A 1079 17.44 -11.43 34.87
N PRO A 1080 18.60 -11.95 34.41
CA PRO A 1080 18.78 -13.39 34.15
C PRO A 1080 18.56 -14.27 35.39
N ILE A 1081 19.00 -13.81 36.57
CA ILE A 1081 18.83 -14.54 37.84
C ILE A 1081 17.34 -14.68 38.18
N LEU A 1082 16.55 -13.60 38.05
CA LEU A 1082 15.12 -13.63 38.34
C LEU A 1082 14.34 -14.46 37.32
N ARG A 1083 14.80 -14.48 36.06
CA ARG A 1083 14.27 -15.36 35.02
C ARG A 1083 14.51 -16.83 35.34
N ALA A 1084 15.73 -17.20 35.75
CA ALA A 1084 16.05 -18.56 36.18
C ALA A 1084 15.20 -19.02 37.38
N LEU A 1085 14.71 -18.06 38.18
CA LEU A 1085 13.77 -18.28 39.28
C LEU A 1085 12.28 -18.25 38.85
N GLY A 1086 11.98 -18.26 37.54
CA GLY A 1086 10.62 -18.41 37.00
C GLY A 1086 9.91 -17.12 36.58
N MET A 1087 10.58 -15.96 36.58
CA MET A 1087 9.96 -14.70 36.17
C MET A 1087 9.74 -14.64 34.65
N LYS A 1088 8.47 -14.64 34.22
CA LYS A 1088 8.09 -14.66 32.78
C LYS A 1088 8.04 -13.27 32.11
N SER A 1089 8.01 -12.17 32.87
CA SER A 1089 7.81 -10.81 32.33
C SER A 1089 8.88 -9.82 32.78
N LYS A 1090 9.10 -8.77 31.99
CA LYS A 1090 10.03 -7.68 32.31
C LYS A 1090 9.58 -6.85 33.50
N ILE A 1091 10.55 -6.45 34.33
CA ILE A 1091 10.35 -5.47 35.39
C ILE A 1091 10.52 -4.04 34.86
N SER A 1092 9.79 -3.10 35.46
CA SER A 1092 9.87 -1.68 35.14
C SER A 1092 10.67 -0.95 36.22
N VAL A 1093 11.91 -0.55 35.92
CA VAL A 1093 12.80 0.14 36.86
C VAL A 1093 12.73 1.65 36.62
N PRO A 1094 12.18 2.46 37.54
CA PRO A 1094 12.10 3.91 37.37
C PRO A 1094 13.48 4.56 37.34
N VAL A 1095 13.64 5.66 36.61
CA VAL A 1095 14.93 6.42 36.59
C VAL A 1095 15.33 6.95 37.97
N SER A 1096 14.42 7.06 38.94
CA SER A 1096 14.79 7.40 40.32
C SER A 1096 15.74 6.39 40.97
N TRP A 1097 15.85 5.17 40.43
CA TRP A 1097 16.81 4.14 40.85
C TRP A 1097 18.22 4.36 40.27
N THR A 1098 18.46 5.49 39.63
CA THR A 1098 19.79 5.92 39.14
C THR A 1098 20.92 5.68 40.15
N PRO A 1099 20.78 5.95 41.47
CA PRO A 1099 21.86 5.66 42.43
C PRO A 1099 22.25 4.17 42.49
N ALA A 1100 21.28 3.26 42.46
CA ALA A 1100 21.54 1.82 42.45
C ALA A 1100 22.18 1.36 41.12
N ILE A 1101 21.72 1.91 39.99
CA ILE A 1101 22.33 1.64 38.68
C ILE A 1101 23.77 2.18 38.62
N ARG A 1102 24.05 3.34 39.22
CA ARG A 1102 25.42 3.88 39.36
C ARG A 1102 26.30 2.98 40.21
N LEU A 1103 25.78 2.47 41.31
CA LEU A 1103 26.50 1.51 42.15
C LEU A 1103 26.86 0.27 41.34
N LEU A 1104 25.89 -0.32 40.64
CA LEU A 1104 26.12 -1.48 39.77
C LEU A 1104 27.16 -1.17 38.68
N ALA A 1105 27.06 -0.04 37.98
CA ALA A 1105 28.06 0.36 36.98
C ALA A 1105 29.47 0.53 37.57
N SER A 1106 29.58 1.03 38.82
CA SER A 1106 30.88 1.18 39.50
C SER A 1106 31.51 -0.16 39.91
N MET A 1107 30.70 -1.22 40.02
CA MET A 1107 31.16 -2.58 40.31
C MET A 1107 31.80 -3.28 39.10
N ARG A 1108 31.98 -2.60 37.96
CA ARG A 1108 32.73 -3.12 36.79
C ARG A 1108 34.11 -3.69 37.13
N ARG A 1109 34.73 -3.24 38.24
CA ARG A 1109 36.01 -3.78 38.74
C ARG A 1109 35.94 -5.23 39.21
N LEU A 1110 34.74 -5.73 39.52
CA LEU A 1110 34.53 -7.13 39.86
C LEU A 1110 34.55 -8.03 38.63
N ARG A 1111 34.31 -7.50 37.42
CA ARG A 1111 34.27 -8.26 36.17
C ARG A 1111 35.50 -9.15 36.01
N GLY A 1112 35.29 -10.45 35.84
CA GLY A 1112 36.37 -11.42 35.66
C GLY A 1112 37.08 -11.84 36.95
N THR A 1113 36.72 -11.30 38.11
CA THR A 1113 37.21 -11.77 39.43
C THR A 1113 36.31 -12.89 39.98
N PRO A 1114 36.75 -13.66 40.99
CA PRO A 1114 35.90 -14.64 41.67
C PRO A 1114 34.66 -14.03 42.35
N LEU A 1115 34.64 -12.71 42.58
CA LEU A 1115 33.51 -11.98 43.15
C LEU A 1115 32.48 -11.54 42.09
N ASP A 1116 32.72 -11.87 40.81
CA ASP A 1116 31.80 -11.61 39.72
C ASP A 1116 30.65 -12.63 39.69
N VAL A 1117 29.61 -12.40 40.49
CA VAL A 1117 28.46 -13.31 40.57
C VAL A 1117 27.76 -13.53 39.22
N PHE A 1118 27.76 -12.53 38.33
CA PHE A 1118 27.19 -12.65 36.99
C PHE A 1118 28.10 -13.43 36.03
N GLY A 1119 29.41 -13.36 36.26
CA GLY A 1119 30.43 -14.07 35.48
C GLY A 1119 30.33 -15.60 35.50
N TYR A 1120 29.49 -16.18 36.36
CA TYR A 1120 29.19 -17.63 36.38
C TYR A 1120 28.10 -18.06 35.41
N ALA A 1121 27.38 -17.15 34.76
CA ALA A 1121 26.40 -17.50 33.72
C ALA A 1121 27.09 -18.09 32.48
N ALA A 1122 26.44 -19.05 31.81
CA ALA A 1122 27.00 -19.75 30.65
C ALA A 1122 27.36 -18.79 29.50
N VAL A 1123 26.49 -17.81 29.22
CA VAL A 1123 26.73 -16.77 28.20
C VAL A 1123 27.96 -15.92 28.53
N ARG A 1124 28.18 -15.57 29.80
CA ARG A 1124 29.34 -14.76 30.23
C ARG A 1124 30.66 -15.51 30.15
N ARG A 1125 30.64 -16.83 30.41
CA ARG A 1125 31.83 -17.67 30.18
C ARG A 1125 32.20 -17.72 28.70
N ALA A 1126 31.22 -17.83 27.82
CA ALA A 1126 31.46 -17.84 26.37
C ALA A 1126 31.98 -16.47 25.88
N GLU A 1127 31.38 -15.36 26.31
CA GLU A 1127 31.84 -14.01 25.93
C GLU A 1127 33.29 -13.73 26.34
N ARG A 1128 33.77 -14.26 27.47
CA ARG A 1128 35.16 -14.08 27.90
C ARG A 1128 36.18 -14.88 27.09
N SER A 1129 35.77 -15.98 26.43
CA SER A 1129 36.70 -16.77 25.60
C SER A 1129 36.77 -16.29 24.15
N LEU A 1130 35.68 -15.69 23.65
CA LEU A 1130 35.55 -15.28 22.24
C LEU A 1130 36.61 -14.29 21.73
N PRO A 1131 37.01 -13.23 22.45
CA PRO A 1131 38.06 -12.32 21.96
C PRO A 1131 39.37 -13.05 21.67
N GLY A 1132 39.74 -14.03 22.50
CA GLY A 1132 40.94 -14.84 22.31
C GLY A 1132 40.83 -15.80 21.12
N GLU A 1133 39.69 -16.49 21.00
CA GLU A 1133 39.38 -17.37 19.87
C GLU A 1133 39.43 -16.60 18.53
N TYR A 1134 38.78 -15.44 18.47
CA TYR A 1134 38.73 -14.58 17.28
C TYR A 1134 40.10 -14.01 16.93
N ARG A 1135 40.83 -13.46 17.92
CA ARG A 1135 42.17 -12.91 17.70
C ARG A 1135 43.11 -13.97 17.13
N ALA A 1136 43.10 -15.19 17.68
CA ALA A 1136 43.92 -16.28 17.19
C ALA A 1136 43.58 -16.66 15.74
N ALA A 1137 42.30 -16.71 15.38
CA ALA A 1137 41.86 -17.00 14.02
C ALA A 1137 42.28 -15.93 13.02
N VAL A 1138 42.02 -14.64 13.31
CA VAL A 1138 42.42 -13.54 12.42
C VAL A 1138 43.94 -13.46 12.31
N THR A 1139 44.69 -13.63 13.40
CA THR A 1139 46.17 -13.65 13.33
C THR A 1139 46.70 -14.81 12.50
N ALA A 1140 46.04 -15.98 12.52
CA ALA A 1140 46.40 -17.09 11.63
C ALA A 1140 46.15 -16.72 10.15
N ASP A 1141 45.06 -16.02 9.84
CA ASP A 1141 44.79 -15.51 8.49
C ASP A 1141 45.86 -14.54 8.01
N LEU A 1142 46.31 -13.62 8.87
CA LEU A 1142 47.36 -12.65 8.52
C LEU A 1142 48.69 -13.33 8.15
N ALA A 1143 48.97 -14.52 8.71
CA ALA A 1143 50.19 -15.26 8.42
C ALA A 1143 50.22 -15.80 6.98
N THR A 1144 49.06 -16.14 6.43
CA THR A 1144 48.89 -16.72 5.09
C THR A 1144 48.18 -15.78 4.11
N LEU A 1145 48.00 -14.50 4.47
CA LEU A 1145 47.23 -13.54 3.68
C LEU A 1145 47.87 -13.32 2.31
N ASP A 1146 47.05 -13.44 1.26
CA ASP A 1146 47.36 -13.11 -0.13
C ASP A 1146 46.07 -12.65 -0.84
N PRO A 1147 46.15 -12.13 -2.08
CA PRO A 1147 44.97 -11.68 -2.82
C PRO A 1147 43.92 -12.77 -3.08
N GLY A 1148 44.31 -14.05 -3.13
CA GLY A 1148 43.40 -15.18 -3.38
C GLY A 1148 42.56 -15.56 -2.16
N CYS A 1149 43.06 -15.32 -0.95
CA CYS A 1149 42.35 -15.61 0.31
C CYS A 1149 41.82 -14.36 1.04
N TYR A 1150 42.06 -13.15 0.52
CA TYR A 1150 41.64 -11.88 1.13
C TYR A 1150 40.14 -11.84 1.48
N GLU A 1151 39.27 -12.17 0.54
CA GLU A 1151 37.81 -12.16 0.76
C GLU A 1151 37.34 -13.22 1.77
N ALA A 1152 38.12 -14.29 2.01
CA ALA A 1152 37.85 -15.23 3.08
C ALA A 1152 38.28 -14.67 4.45
N ALA A 1153 39.46 -14.04 4.52
CA ALA A 1153 39.94 -13.36 5.72
C ALA A 1153 39.03 -12.19 6.13
N LEU A 1154 38.53 -11.41 5.16
CA LEU A 1154 37.56 -10.34 5.39
C LEU A 1154 36.26 -10.86 5.97
N ARG A 1155 35.69 -11.93 5.38
CA ARG A 1155 34.50 -12.59 5.92
C ARG A 1155 34.73 -13.10 7.34
N ARG A 1156 35.88 -13.73 7.62
CA ARG A 1156 36.25 -14.17 8.98
C ARG A 1156 36.39 -13.01 9.96
N ALA A 1157 37.01 -11.91 9.55
CA ALA A 1157 37.12 -10.70 10.36
C ALA A 1157 35.75 -10.09 10.68
N ALA A 1158 34.78 -10.18 9.75
CA ALA A 1158 33.41 -9.69 9.95
C ALA A 1158 32.51 -10.62 10.80
N LEU A 1159 32.90 -11.89 11.04
CA LEU A 1159 32.08 -12.88 11.78
C LEU A 1159 31.51 -12.42 13.12
N PRO A 1160 32.21 -11.62 13.96
CA PRO A 1160 31.62 -11.14 15.21
C PRO A 1160 30.30 -10.39 15.02
N GLU A 1161 29.99 -9.93 13.80
CA GLU A 1161 28.71 -9.32 13.49
C GLU A 1161 27.51 -10.23 13.73
N VAL A 1162 27.65 -11.55 13.59
CA VAL A 1162 26.57 -12.53 13.84
C VAL A 1162 26.28 -12.73 15.34
N VAL A 1163 27.21 -12.36 16.22
CA VAL A 1163 27.04 -12.45 17.67
C VAL A 1163 26.22 -11.25 18.15
N ARG A 1164 24.89 -11.41 18.12
CA ARG A 1164 23.91 -10.38 18.53
C ARG A 1164 22.95 -10.91 19.59
N GLY A 1165 22.31 -9.99 20.29
CA GLY A 1165 21.22 -10.29 21.22
C GLY A 1165 21.70 -10.64 22.62
N TYR A 1166 20.83 -11.29 23.38
CA TYR A 1166 21.04 -11.62 24.79
C TYR A 1166 20.65 -13.06 25.05
N GLU A 1167 21.23 -13.64 26.11
CA GLU A 1167 20.91 -15.01 26.54
C GLU A 1167 21.00 -16.03 25.39
N HIS A 1168 19.96 -16.83 25.20
CA HIS A 1168 19.87 -17.88 24.18
C HIS A 1168 20.08 -17.37 22.74
N ILE A 1169 19.60 -16.16 22.41
CA ILE A 1169 19.78 -15.56 21.07
C ILE A 1169 21.27 -15.33 20.81
N LYS A 1170 21.98 -14.81 21.83
CA LYS A 1170 23.42 -14.60 21.74
C LYS A 1170 24.18 -15.92 21.64
N MET A 1171 23.78 -16.91 22.42
CA MET A 1171 24.40 -18.24 22.39
C MET A 1171 24.29 -18.91 21.01
N ALA A 1172 23.16 -18.76 20.32
CA ALA A 1172 23.00 -19.24 18.95
C ALA A 1172 24.00 -18.57 17.99
N GLY A 1173 24.11 -17.24 18.03
CA GLY A 1173 25.10 -16.49 17.22
C GLY A 1173 26.55 -16.88 17.54
N ILE A 1174 26.88 -17.12 18.82
CA ILE A 1174 28.20 -17.61 19.23
C ILE A 1174 28.49 -18.99 18.63
N GLN A 1175 27.52 -19.89 18.65
CA GLN A 1175 27.66 -21.22 18.07
C GLN A 1175 27.85 -21.15 16.55
N GLN A 1176 27.09 -20.29 15.87
CA GLN A 1176 27.26 -20.01 14.44
C GLN A 1176 28.67 -19.51 14.15
N MET A 1177 29.12 -18.44 14.82
CA MET A 1177 30.47 -17.89 14.68
C MET A 1177 31.56 -18.96 14.86
N ARG A 1178 31.45 -19.79 15.91
CA ARG A 1178 32.42 -20.88 16.16
C ARG A 1178 32.39 -21.96 15.09
N SER A 1179 31.24 -22.25 14.50
CA SER A 1179 31.13 -23.21 13.41
C SER A 1179 31.79 -22.69 12.14
N GLU A 1180 31.60 -21.41 11.82
CA GLU A 1180 32.18 -20.76 10.64
C GLU A 1180 33.69 -20.57 10.78
N LEU A 1181 34.18 -20.22 11.97
CA LEU A 1181 35.61 -20.18 12.30
C LEU A 1181 36.32 -21.54 12.14
N LYS A 1182 35.58 -22.66 12.19
CA LYS A 1182 36.14 -24.02 12.01
C LYS A 1182 36.03 -24.56 10.58
N ARG A 1183 35.11 -24.02 9.77
CA ARG A 1183 34.76 -24.55 8.44
C ARG A 1183 35.70 -24.06 7.32
N THR A 1184 36.56 -23.10 7.64
CA THR A 1184 37.34 -22.30 6.70
C THR A 1184 38.77 -22.28 7.17
#